data_AF-A0AA87ZQQ8-F1
#
_entry.id   AF-A0AA87ZQQ8-F1
#
_cell.length_a   1.000
_cell.length_b   1.000
_cell.length_c   1.000
_cell.angle_alpha   90.00
_cell.angle_beta   90.00
_cell.angle_gamma   90.00
#
_symmetry.space_group_name_H-M   'P 1'
#
loop_
_entity.id
_entity.type
_entity.pdbx_description
1 polymer ?
#
loop_
_entity_poly.entity_id
_entity_poly.type
_entity_poly.pdbx_seq_one_letter_code
_entity_poly.pdbx_strand_id
1 'polypeptide(L)'
;MCQMSILPHKGTLVRNCTRLLLFVRNITNSAPIALPTSSLGLESYCEEKPNDKVFAKNRSIDSLIKAGNLDCALKLFDEMQLCDVVTYNLLISGHRRYGHRREAIKFYAEMVSQGIRESASTFSSVLGVCADAGFYEEGIQVHCRVVSLGLGLNTFVGSALVNLYMHLGLKNVALKLFDELPERNLATWNLILRGFSDLQGRVDEMLGLFARIKSDGLEPNELTFSYLIRGCSNGRSFDEGKQLHCHAIKVGWVDMNIFIANALVDFYSACDSLYDARKAFEAIPPKDVISWNSIVWVYANNGLLLDALELFSGMQLWGNRPSIRSLVGLLNLASGTKNIAFGKQIQSYAVKSGFECGSVHIRSSLINMYGKCGDIESSVAVYEYVQERTLECCNSLMTSLLHCGCSGDVVEMFGLMVDEGIGLDKVTLSTTLKALSVSSLASSSSFKLLHSFAVKSGLESDIAVSCSLIDAYSKHGYIDLAQQVFEKLSLPNVKCFTSIISGYAHNGMGRECLDLFQEMIRKGLEPDEVTFLCVLTGCNHSGLVREGKLMFYSMKTSYGVSPGRQHYSCMIDLLGRAGLLEEAEELLQQAPGIGDSKMWSSLLRSCRMHKNEMLGRRAAKVLVELEPENSAVYLQVSNFYSELGEFSIASHIRELAIAREVKRETGNIIYDDIGMLDDLEESFDMEDEESDFDFFDIPPWKSERGGKVLVNVDSFGAAGDGVSDDTQAFEKAWDTACSMSQAVLLVPQGRNYLVNATKFQGPCQGRLTIQIDGTILAPDEPSNWNPKLARLWLDFSKLDGVLFQGNGVIDGSGSKWWAASCKKNKTNPCKGAPSAFSIDSSKSVQVKGLTIQNSQQMNFVISRCDSVRITGVKVSSPEDSPNTDGIHITQSTNVILQESKIETGDDCVSIVNASSNIKMKRIYCGPGHGISIGSLGKDNTIGIVTRVVLDTAVIKDASNGVRIKTWQGGSGYVQGVRFQNVRMEDVANPIIIDQFYCDSPKSCENQTSAVNITQIIYKNISGTTKSEKAMKFACSDTVPCSNIILSNINLEKKDGTVETYCNSAQGFGYGNIHPSADCLSANDKNFIKIRHADDAEPERQDIIHTELR
;
A
#
# COMPACT_ATOMS: atom_id res chain seq x y z
N MET A 1 47.72 -30.89 -0.84
CA MET A 1 47.11 -29.91 0.09
C MET A 1 45.65 -29.53 -0.27
N CYS A 2 44.96 -30.24 -1.17
CA CYS A 2 43.50 -30.12 -1.35
C CYS A 2 42.70 -30.98 -0.36
N GLN A 3 42.96 -30.79 0.94
CA GLN A 3 42.06 -31.23 2.01
C GLN A 3 42.01 -30.09 3.03
N MET A 4 41.20 -29.07 2.75
CA MET A 4 40.63 -28.21 3.79
C MET A 4 39.11 -28.26 3.65
N SER A 5 38.53 -29.14 4.44
CA SER A 5 37.12 -29.26 4.76
C SER A 5 36.67 -28.03 5.56
N ILE A 6 36.24 -26.96 4.90
CA ILE A 6 35.50 -25.85 5.55
C ILE A 6 34.42 -25.35 4.59
N LEU A 7 33.21 -25.89 4.72
CA LEU A 7 31.95 -25.27 4.28
C LEU A 7 30.84 -25.81 5.19
N PRO A 8 30.35 -25.06 6.19
CA PRO A 8 29.05 -25.27 6.78
C PRO A 8 28.10 -24.22 6.18
N HIS A 9 27.59 -24.47 4.98
CA HIS A 9 26.32 -23.93 4.44
C HIS A 9 26.14 -24.49 3.03
N LYS A 10 25.57 -25.69 2.95
CA LYS A 10 25.06 -26.24 1.70
C LYS A 10 23.67 -25.67 1.49
N GLY A 11 23.52 -24.85 0.45
CA GLY A 11 22.25 -24.31 0.00
C GLY A 11 22.38 -22.82 -0.24
N THR A 12 22.56 -22.47 -1.51
CA THR A 12 22.23 -21.20 -2.18
C THR A 12 23.43 -20.64 -2.93
N LEU A 13 23.82 -21.30 -4.02
CA LEU A 13 24.73 -20.75 -5.06
C LEU A 13 24.73 -21.63 -6.32
N VAL A 14 23.55 -22.14 -6.71
CA VAL A 14 23.39 -22.84 -7.99
C VAL A 14 22.08 -22.38 -8.63
N ARG A 15 22.11 -21.22 -9.29
CA ARG A 15 21.23 -20.88 -10.42
C ARG A 15 21.62 -19.50 -10.97
N ASN A 16 22.55 -19.52 -11.92
CA ASN A 16 22.56 -18.71 -13.16
C ASN A 16 23.99 -18.59 -13.69
N CYS A 17 24.40 -19.46 -14.64
CA CYS A 17 25.37 -19.16 -15.71
C CYS A 17 25.67 -20.39 -16.58
N THR A 18 24.71 -20.80 -17.41
CA THR A 18 24.88 -21.97 -18.32
C THR A 18 25.82 -21.69 -19.51
N ARG A 19 26.43 -20.50 -19.62
CA ARG A 19 27.37 -20.14 -20.71
C ARG A 19 28.85 -20.09 -20.31
N LEU A 20 29.18 -20.12 -19.01
CA LEU A 20 30.59 -20.12 -18.52
C LEU A 20 31.12 -21.52 -18.19
N LEU A 21 30.25 -22.54 -18.12
CA LEU A 21 30.65 -23.95 -17.97
C LEU A 21 31.53 -24.48 -19.11
N LEU A 22 31.57 -23.79 -20.26
CA LEU A 22 32.50 -24.08 -21.36
C LEU A 22 33.96 -23.68 -21.04
N PHE A 23 34.18 -22.78 -20.08
CA PHE A 23 35.51 -22.32 -19.66
C PHE A 23 36.31 -23.42 -18.94
N VAL A 24 35.62 -24.24 -18.12
CA VAL A 24 36.23 -25.29 -17.28
C VAL A 24 36.76 -26.47 -18.11
N ARG A 25 36.16 -26.76 -19.28
CA ARG A 25 36.52 -27.92 -20.12
C ARG A 25 37.75 -27.70 -21.00
N ASN A 26 38.12 -26.44 -21.29
CA ASN A 26 39.25 -26.14 -22.18
C ASN A 26 40.56 -25.88 -21.42
N ILE A 27 40.53 -25.46 -20.15
CA ILE A 27 41.75 -25.15 -19.37
C ILE A 27 42.40 -26.40 -18.76
N THR A 28 41.65 -27.49 -18.59
CA THR A 28 42.11 -28.73 -17.93
C THR A 28 42.76 -29.75 -18.88
N ASN A 29 42.75 -29.54 -20.20
CA ASN A 29 43.14 -30.55 -21.20
C ASN A 29 44.50 -30.33 -21.90
N SER A 30 45.31 -29.34 -21.54
CA SER A 30 46.64 -29.18 -22.14
C SER A 30 47.73 -29.95 -21.37
N ALA A 31 48.07 -31.14 -21.87
CA ALA A 31 49.20 -31.96 -21.42
C ALA A 31 50.56 -31.33 -21.79
N PRO A 32 51.65 -31.62 -21.05
CA PRO A 32 52.98 -31.09 -21.34
C PRO A 32 53.58 -31.78 -22.59
N ILE A 33 53.86 -31.01 -23.64
CA ILE A 33 54.55 -31.51 -24.85
C ILE A 33 56.07 -31.35 -24.66
N ALA A 34 56.79 -32.46 -24.84
CA ALA A 34 58.25 -32.53 -24.84
C ALA A 34 58.87 -31.84 -26.07
N LEU A 35 59.97 -31.14 -25.87
CA LEU A 35 60.82 -30.55 -26.93
C LEU A 35 61.57 -31.64 -27.71
N PRO A 36 61.63 -31.58 -29.06
CA PRO A 36 62.69 -32.21 -29.81
C PRO A 36 63.88 -31.25 -30.00
N THR A 37 65.05 -31.74 -29.64
CA THR A 37 66.36 -31.23 -30.04
C THR A 37 66.58 -31.43 -31.54
N SER A 38 66.97 -30.37 -32.26
CA SER A 38 67.79 -30.53 -33.47
C SER A 38 68.71 -29.33 -33.67
N SER A 39 69.99 -29.64 -33.78
CA SER A 39 71.14 -28.77 -33.97
C SER A 39 71.33 -28.35 -35.44
N LEU A 40 71.80 -27.11 -35.59
CA LEU A 40 72.76 -26.58 -36.58
C LEU A 40 72.38 -26.49 -38.07
N GLY A 41 72.26 -25.24 -38.52
CA GLY A 41 72.64 -24.77 -39.84
C GLY A 41 73.13 -23.32 -39.73
N LEU A 42 74.44 -23.11 -39.89
CA LEU A 42 75.07 -21.79 -40.02
C LEU A 42 74.80 -21.23 -41.42
N GLU A 43 74.31 -19.99 -41.54
CA GLU A 43 74.89 -18.96 -42.41
C GLU A 43 74.29 -17.57 -42.10
N SER A 44 75.13 -16.55 -42.29
CA SER A 44 75.05 -15.19 -41.75
C SER A 44 74.38 -14.17 -42.69
N TYR A 45 73.57 -13.24 -42.16
CA TYR A 45 73.79 -11.78 -42.11
C TYR A 45 72.48 -11.02 -41.81
N CYS A 46 72.47 -10.28 -40.69
CA CYS A 46 71.61 -9.13 -40.34
C CYS A 46 70.11 -9.13 -40.74
N GLU A 47 69.29 -9.90 -40.02
CA GLU A 47 67.88 -9.56 -39.81
C GLU A 47 67.67 -9.19 -38.33
N GLU A 48 67.04 -8.05 -38.06
CA GLU A 48 66.61 -7.66 -36.70
C GLU A 48 65.82 -8.80 -36.06
N LYS A 49 66.22 -9.23 -34.86
CA LYS A 49 65.56 -10.35 -34.17
C LYS A 49 64.07 -10.01 -34.01
N PRO A 50 63.14 -10.93 -34.34
CA PRO A 50 61.70 -10.72 -34.14
C PRO A 50 61.33 -10.25 -32.72
N ASN A 51 62.10 -10.67 -31.72
CA ASN A 51 61.94 -10.29 -30.31
C ASN A 51 62.16 -8.80 -30.03
N ASP A 52 63.04 -8.12 -30.79
CA ASP A 52 63.30 -6.69 -30.59
C ASP A 52 62.11 -5.84 -31.07
N LYS A 53 61.38 -6.31 -32.10
CA LYS A 53 60.14 -5.69 -32.58
C LYS A 53 58.98 -5.87 -31.60
N VAL A 54 58.82 -7.05 -31.00
CA VAL A 54 57.80 -7.31 -29.97
C VAL A 54 58.07 -6.45 -28.73
N PHE A 55 59.32 -6.35 -28.27
CA PHE A 55 59.70 -5.51 -27.15
C PHE A 55 59.43 -4.01 -27.40
N ALA A 56 59.76 -3.51 -28.59
CA ALA A 56 59.47 -2.13 -28.96
C ALA A 56 57.97 -1.84 -28.98
N LYS A 57 57.16 -2.73 -29.59
CA LYS A 57 55.70 -2.60 -29.61
C LYS A 57 55.08 -2.71 -28.21
N ASN A 58 55.58 -3.60 -27.35
CA ASN A 58 55.14 -3.70 -25.95
C ASN A 58 55.38 -2.39 -25.17
N ARG A 59 56.52 -1.71 -25.38
CA ARG A 59 56.75 -0.39 -24.78
C ARG A 59 55.79 0.68 -25.29
N SER A 60 55.45 0.65 -26.58
CA SER A 60 54.45 1.55 -27.16
C SER A 60 53.05 1.29 -26.60
N ILE A 61 52.65 0.02 -26.47
CA ILE A 61 51.38 -0.37 -25.83
C ILE A 61 51.34 0.13 -24.38
N ASP A 62 52.38 -0.11 -23.58
CA ASP A 62 52.46 0.36 -22.18
C ASP A 62 52.37 1.89 -22.10
N SER A 63 53.04 2.61 -23.00
CA SER A 63 52.98 4.08 -23.07
C SER A 63 51.58 4.58 -23.42
N LEU A 64 50.90 3.94 -24.37
CA LEU A 64 49.53 4.30 -24.78
C LEU A 64 48.52 4.04 -23.65
N ILE A 65 48.65 2.89 -22.98
CA ILE A 65 47.84 2.55 -21.80
C ILE A 65 48.08 3.55 -20.67
N LYS A 66 49.32 3.94 -20.39
CA LYS A 66 49.62 4.96 -19.36
C LYS A 66 49.08 6.34 -19.71
N ALA A 67 49.00 6.67 -21.01
CA ALA A 67 48.48 7.93 -21.51
C ALA A 67 46.94 8.00 -21.60
N GLY A 68 46.20 6.94 -21.25
CA GLY A 68 44.73 6.95 -21.35
C GLY A 68 44.16 6.50 -22.69
N ASN A 69 44.98 6.06 -23.63
CA ASN A 69 44.55 5.74 -25.00
C ASN A 69 44.54 4.23 -25.24
N LEU A 70 43.57 3.54 -24.63
CA LEU A 70 43.42 2.09 -24.72
C LEU A 70 43.05 1.62 -26.14
N ASP A 71 42.28 2.41 -26.89
CA ASP A 71 41.86 2.06 -28.26
C ASP A 71 43.04 2.01 -29.24
N CYS A 72 43.98 2.97 -29.13
CA CYS A 72 45.20 2.94 -29.92
C CYS A 72 46.13 1.79 -29.51
N ALA A 73 46.14 1.42 -28.23
CA ALA A 73 46.90 0.26 -27.74
C ALA A 73 46.35 -1.06 -28.31
N LEU A 74 45.03 -1.20 -28.42
CA LEU A 74 44.37 -2.35 -29.04
C LEU A 74 44.63 -2.44 -30.55
N LYS A 75 44.55 -1.31 -31.27
CA LYS A 75 44.92 -1.30 -32.71
C LYS A 75 46.36 -1.75 -32.94
N LEU A 76 47.28 -1.28 -32.10
CA LEU A 76 48.68 -1.68 -32.20
C LEU A 76 48.89 -3.16 -31.87
N PHE A 77 48.10 -3.72 -30.95
CA PHE A 77 48.06 -5.14 -30.66
C PHE A 77 47.53 -5.97 -31.84
N ASP A 78 46.45 -5.52 -32.50
CA ASP A 78 45.88 -6.20 -33.67
C ASP A 78 46.88 -6.25 -34.86
N GLU A 79 47.81 -5.29 -34.94
CA GLU A 79 48.88 -5.24 -35.93
C GLU A 79 50.12 -6.10 -35.56
N MET A 80 50.12 -6.79 -34.41
CA MET A 80 51.21 -7.66 -33.99
C MET A 80 51.04 -9.07 -34.55
N GLN A 81 52.04 -9.55 -35.30
CA GLN A 81 52.06 -10.93 -35.81
C GLN A 81 52.45 -11.97 -34.74
N LEU A 82 53.15 -11.53 -33.70
CA LEU A 82 53.58 -12.35 -32.57
C LEU A 82 53.36 -11.55 -31.28
N CYS A 83 52.61 -12.13 -30.34
CA CYS A 83 52.33 -11.58 -29.03
C CYS A 83 52.95 -12.48 -27.96
N ASP A 84 53.62 -11.89 -26.99
CA ASP A 84 54.22 -12.63 -25.88
C ASP A 84 53.41 -12.45 -24.58
N VAL A 85 53.84 -13.13 -23.52
CA VAL A 85 53.21 -13.02 -22.20
C VAL A 85 53.17 -11.58 -21.67
N VAL A 86 54.14 -10.74 -22.05
CA VAL A 86 54.19 -9.34 -21.63
C VAL A 86 53.13 -8.52 -22.36
N THR A 87 52.91 -8.76 -23.66
CA THR A 87 51.85 -8.12 -24.45
C THR A 87 50.47 -8.34 -23.83
N TYR A 88 50.12 -9.59 -23.53
CA TYR A 88 48.83 -9.93 -22.91
C TYR A 88 48.70 -9.38 -21.49
N ASN A 89 49.77 -9.42 -20.68
CA ASN A 89 49.75 -8.84 -19.34
C ASN A 89 49.49 -7.33 -19.33
N LEU A 90 50.05 -6.59 -20.31
CA LEU A 90 49.81 -5.17 -20.48
C LEU A 90 48.34 -4.89 -20.79
N LEU A 91 47.72 -5.66 -21.69
CA LEU A 91 46.30 -5.51 -22.02
C LEU A 91 45.39 -5.89 -20.85
N ILE A 92 45.64 -7.00 -20.16
CA ILE A 92 44.87 -7.41 -18.98
C ILE A 92 44.93 -6.32 -17.91
N SER A 93 46.13 -5.80 -17.61
CA SER A 93 46.31 -4.71 -16.65
C SER A 93 45.71 -3.39 -17.14
N GLY A 94 45.76 -3.10 -18.43
CA GLY A 94 45.18 -1.90 -19.04
C GLY A 94 43.65 -1.91 -18.94
N HIS A 95 43.02 -3.02 -19.35
CA HIS A 95 41.58 -3.22 -19.21
C HIS A 95 41.14 -3.21 -17.75
N ARG A 96 41.94 -3.75 -16.82
CA ARG A 96 41.71 -3.60 -15.37
C ARG A 96 41.69 -2.13 -14.95
N ARG A 97 42.70 -1.35 -15.37
CA ARG A 97 42.86 0.07 -15.01
C ARG A 97 41.70 0.95 -15.49
N TYR A 98 41.17 0.68 -16.67
CA TYR A 98 40.06 1.43 -17.27
C TYR A 98 38.67 0.83 -17.00
N GLY A 99 38.58 -0.20 -16.14
CA GLY A 99 37.30 -0.76 -15.68
C GLY A 99 36.64 -1.75 -16.64
N HIS A 100 37.27 -2.10 -17.76
CA HIS A 100 36.82 -3.09 -18.76
C HIS A 100 37.12 -4.52 -18.30
N ARG A 101 36.55 -4.92 -17.17
CA ARG A 101 36.94 -6.12 -16.40
C ARG A 101 36.62 -7.45 -17.12
N ARG A 102 35.56 -7.51 -17.94
CA ARG A 102 35.19 -8.72 -18.69
C ARG A 102 36.15 -8.97 -19.85
N GLU A 103 36.57 -7.92 -20.53
CA GLU A 103 37.53 -7.94 -21.63
C GLU A 103 38.89 -8.42 -21.14
N ALA A 104 39.31 -8.01 -19.94
CA ALA A 104 40.54 -8.50 -19.32
C ALA A 104 40.54 -10.04 -19.14
N ILE A 105 39.41 -10.64 -18.73
CA ILE A 105 39.29 -12.10 -18.62
C ILE A 105 39.29 -12.77 -20.00
N LYS A 106 38.69 -12.14 -21.02
CA LYS A 106 38.74 -12.67 -22.40
C LYS A 106 40.18 -12.72 -22.92
N PHE A 107 40.98 -11.68 -22.72
CA PHE A 107 42.39 -11.68 -23.11
C PHE A 107 43.21 -12.74 -22.37
N TYR A 108 42.91 -12.98 -21.09
CA TYR A 108 43.52 -14.10 -20.37
C TYR A 108 43.14 -15.47 -20.97
N ALA A 109 41.86 -15.66 -21.30
CA ALA A 109 41.38 -16.88 -21.94
C ALA A 109 42.04 -17.10 -23.31
N GLU A 110 42.16 -16.04 -24.09
CA GLU A 110 42.82 -16.04 -25.41
C GLU A 110 44.29 -16.42 -25.28
N MET A 111 45.04 -15.78 -24.38
CA MET A 111 46.44 -16.09 -24.09
C MET A 111 46.64 -17.57 -23.76
N VAL A 112 45.81 -18.13 -22.86
CA VAL A 112 45.87 -19.55 -22.47
C VAL A 112 45.50 -20.47 -23.64
N SER A 113 44.52 -20.09 -24.47
CA SER A 113 44.10 -20.87 -25.64
C SER A 113 45.17 -20.95 -26.73
N GLN A 114 46.04 -19.93 -26.83
CA GLN A 114 47.19 -19.90 -27.73
C GLN A 114 48.40 -20.67 -27.19
N GLY A 115 48.29 -21.29 -26.00
CA GLY A 115 49.38 -22.06 -25.39
C GLY A 115 50.49 -21.20 -24.79
N ILE A 116 50.28 -19.89 -24.64
CA ILE A 116 51.26 -18.99 -24.00
C ILE A 116 51.23 -19.24 -22.50
N ARG A 117 52.37 -19.63 -21.92
CA ARG A 117 52.48 -19.99 -20.51
C ARG A 117 52.30 -18.78 -19.60
N GLU A 118 51.44 -18.94 -18.59
CA GLU A 118 51.15 -17.92 -17.60
C GLU A 118 52.38 -17.63 -16.71
N SER A 119 52.57 -16.34 -16.37
CA SER A 119 53.64 -15.87 -15.49
C SER A 119 53.10 -15.37 -14.15
N ALA A 120 53.97 -15.12 -13.17
CA ALA A 120 53.57 -14.55 -11.88
C ALA A 120 52.84 -13.19 -12.04
N SER A 121 53.26 -12.36 -13.01
CA SER A 121 52.59 -11.09 -13.34
C SER A 121 51.23 -11.30 -14.02
N THR A 122 51.07 -12.36 -14.81
CA THR A 122 49.77 -12.77 -15.37
C THR A 122 48.78 -13.08 -14.25
N PHE A 123 49.16 -13.94 -13.31
CA PHE A 123 48.30 -14.30 -12.18
C PHE A 123 47.99 -13.11 -11.28
N SER A 124 48.96 -12.27 -10.97
CA SER A 124 48.73 -11.05 -10.18
C SER A 124 47.71 -10.11 -10.83
N SER A 125 47.77 -9.94 -12.15
CA SER A 125 46.84 -9.07 -12.88
C SER A 125 45.43 -9.67 -12.95
N VAL A 126 45.30 -10.96 -13.27
CA VAL A 126 44.00 -11.63 -13.40
C VAL A 126 43.31 -11.76 -12.04
N LEU A 127 44.03 -12.17 -11.00
CA LEU A 127 43.48 -12.22 -9.63
C LEU A 127 43.07 -10.82 -9.14
N GLY A 128 43.82 -9.79 -9.52
CA GLY A 128 43.44 -8.39 -9.28
C GLY A 128 42.13 -8.00 -9.98
N VAL A 129 41.95 -8.40 -11.25
CA VAL A 129 40.67 -8.22 -11.97
C VAL A 129 39.55 -8.96 -11.24
N CYS A 130 39.76 -10.22 -10.84
CA CYS A 130 38.76 -11.01 -10.14
C CYS A 130 38.32 -10.37 -8.82
N ALA A 131 39.28 -9.86 -8.03
CA ALA A 131 39.00 -9.17 -6.78
C ALA A 131 38.23 -7.85 -7.00
N ASP A 132 38.66 -7.02 -7.95
CA ASP A 132 38.04 -5.72 -8.23
C ASP A 132 36.67 -5.83 -8.94
N ALA A 133 36.42 -6.95 -9.63
CA ALA A 133 35.21 -7.21 -10.43
C ALA A 133 34.17 -8.08 -9.73
N GLY A 134 34.52 -8.73 -8.62
CA GLY A 134 33.68 -9.73 -7.98
C GLY A 134 33.60 -11.08 -8.72
N PHE A 135 34.54 -11.38 -9.62
CA PHE A 135 34.64 -12.68 -10.31
C PHE A 135 35.31 -13.72 -9.41
N TYR A 136 34.67 -14.00 -8.27
CA TYR A 136 35.24 -14.79 -7.20
C TYR A 136 35.36 -16.28 -7.56
N GLU A 137 34.42 -16.83 -8.32
CA GLU A 137 34.48 -18.22 -8.78
C GLU A 137 35.65 -18.43 -9.75
N GLU A 138 35.82 -17.52 -10.72
CA GLU A 138 36.95 -17.51 -11.64
C GLU A 138 38.26 -17.29 -10.88
N GLY A 139 38.27 -16.40 -9.89
CA GLY A 139 39.43 -16.15 -9.02
C GLY A 139 39.88 -17.41 -8.27
N ILE A 140 38.94 -18.21 -7.75
CA ILE A 140 39.24 -19.51 -7.12
C ILE A 140 39.79 -20.51 -8.14
N GLN A 141 39.27 -20.55 -9.37
CA GLN A 141 39.80 -21.40 -10.44
C GLN A 141 41.24 -21.01 -10.80
N VAL A 142 41.52 -19.70 -10.89
CA VAL A 142 42.86 -19.17 -11.12
C VAL A 142 43.79 -19.51 -9.96
N HIS A 143 43.31 -19.48 -8.71
CA HIS A 143 44.08 -19.94 -7.55
C HIS A 143 44.44 -21.44 -7.65
N CYS A 144 43.50 -22.30 -8.04
CA CYS A 144 43.81 -23.73 -8.31
C CYS A 144 44.89 -23.89 -9.38
N ARG A 145 44.86 -23.06 -10.44
CA ARG A 145 45.88 -23.04 -11.49
C ARG A 145 47.25 -22.60 -10.96
N VAL A 146 47.31 -21.55 -10.13
CA VAL A 146 48.53 -21.09 -9.45
C VAL A 146 49.18 -22.22 -8.64
N VAL A 147 48.39 -22.96 -7.87
CA VAL A 147 48.87 -24.10 -7.07
C VAL A 147 49.39 -25.20 -7.99
N SER A 148 48.67 -25.54 -9.07
CA SER A 148 49.10 -26.57 -10.01
C SER A 148 50.42 -26.26 -10.72
N LEU A 149 50.75 -24.98 -10.90
CA LEU A 149 51.99 -24.51 -11.52
C LEU A 149 53.12 -24.25 -10.52
N GLY A 150 52.89 -24.50 -9.22
CA GLY A 150 53.89 -24.29 -8.17
C GLY A 150 54.19 -22.81 -7.86
N LEU A 151 53.30 -21.89 -8.23
CA LEU A 151 53.51 -20.43 -8.06
C LEU A 151 52.93 -19.88 -6.75
N GLY A 152 52.45 -20.73 -5.84
CA GLY A 152 51.80 -20.31 -4.59
C GLY A 152 52.70 -19.54 -3.62
N LEU A 153 54.02 -19.74 -3.67
CA LEU A 153 55.00 -19.03 -2.83
C LEU A 153 55.51 -17.73 -3.46
N ASN A 154 55.06 -17.36 -4.66
CA ASN A 154 55.48 -16.10 -5.27
C ASN A 154 54.79 -14.91 -4.58
N THR A 155 55.56 -13.96 -4.05
CA THR A 155 55.04 -12.83 -3.26
C THR A 155 54.00 -11.98 -4.00
N PHE A 156 54.14 -11.78 -5.32
CA PHE A 156 53.15 -11.02 -6.12
C PHE A 156 51.83 -11.77 -6.27
N VAL A 157 51.91 -13.08 -6.54
CA VAL A 157 50.73 -13.94 -6.67
C VAL A 157 50.05 -14.11 -5.31
N GLY A 158 50.82 -14.38 -4.26
CA GLY A 158 50.33 -14.50 -2.89
C GLY A 158 49.65 -13.21 -2.41
N SER A 159 50.22 -12.03 -2.70
CA SER A 159 49.56 -10.75 -2.40
C SER A 159 48.23 -10.59 -3.13
N ALA A 160 48.16 -10.96 -4.41
CA ALA A 160 46.91 -10.91 -5.18
C ALA A 160 45.86 -11.90 -4.65
N LEU A 161 46.28 -13.08 -4.17
CA LEU A 161 45.41 -14.06 -3.51
C LEU A 161 44.90 -13.55 -2.16
N VAL A 162 45.76 -12.95 -1.33
CA VAL A 162 45.35 -12.30 -0.07
C VAL A 162 44.29 -11.25 -0.37
N ASN A 163 44.50 -10.37 -1.37
CA ASN A 163 43.51 -9.37 -1.78
C ASN A 163 42.18 -10.01 -2.20
N LEU A 164 42.22 -11.05 -3.05
CA LEU A 164 41.03 -11.77 -3.49
C LEU A 164 40.24 -12.33 -2.29
N TYR A 165 40.89 -13.08 -1.40
CA TYR A 165 40.21 -13.70 -0.26
C TYR A 165 39.72 -12.71 0.80
N MET A 166 40.38 -11.56 0.95
CA MET A 166 39.85 -10.45 1.75
C MET A 166 38.55 -9.91 1.14
N HIS A 167 38.50 -9.72 -0.19
CA HIS A 167 37.27 -9.31 -0.89
C HIS A 167 36.14 -10.35 -0.85
N LEU A 168 36.45 -11.65 -0.77
CA LEU A 168 35.46 -12.72 -0.54
C LEU A 168 34.94 -12.75 0.92
N GLY A 169 35.51 -11.95 1.84
CA GLY A 169 35.18 -12.00 3.26
C GLY A 169 35.79 -13.20 4.01
N LEU A 170 36.63 -14.01 3.36
CA LEU A 170 37.29 -15.19 3.94
C LEU A 170 38.61 -14.82 4.63
N LYS A 171 38.53 -13.93 5.62
CA LYS A 171 39.69 -13.36 6.33
C LYS A 171 40.66 -14.38 6.93
N ASN A 172 40.16 -15.51 7.44
CA ASN A 172 41.02 -16.56 8.02
C ASN A 172 41.91 -17.21 6.95
N VAL A 173 41.37 -17.38 5.74
CA VAL A 173 42.13 -17.90 4.58
C VAL A 173 43.14 -16.86 4.12
N ALA A 174 42.73 -15.58 4.06
CA ALA A 174 43.63 -14.49 3.70
C ALA A 174 44.78 -14.32 4.71
N LEU A 175 44.52 -14.40 6.02
CA LEU A 175 45.55 -14.37 7.06
C LEU A 175 46.52 -15.54 6.92
N LYS A 176 46.01 -16.75 6.68
CA LYS A 176 46.86 -17.93 6.47
C LYS A 176 47.76 -17.77 5.25
N LEU A 177 47.21 -17.32 4.11
CA LEU A 177 47.98 -17.05 2.89
C LEU A 177 49.02 -15.95 3.11
N PHE A 178 48.68 -14.94 3.92
CA PHE A 178 49.59 -13.86 4.29
C PHE A 178 50.74 -14.35 5.17
N ASP A 179 50.46 -15.21 6.15
CA ASP A 179 51.47 -15.81 7.03
C ASP A 179 52.38 -16.80 6.29
N GLU A 180 51.90 -17.39 5.17
CA GLU A 180 52.67 -18.26 4.28
C GLU A 180 53.56 -17.50 3.27
N LEU A 181 53.49 -16.16 3.20
CA LEU A 181 54.33 -15.37 2.30
C LEU A 181 55.82 -15.44 2.71
N PRO A 182 56.76 -15.70 1.77
CA PRO A 182 58.18 -15.83 2.10
C PRO A 182 58.82 -14.51 2.54
N GLU A 183 58.31 -13.37 2.03
CA GLU A 183 58.74 -12.03 2.42
C GLU A 183 57.50 -11.15 2.66
N ARG A 184 57.43 -10.54 3.84
CA ARG A 184 56.36 -9.61 4.23
C ARG A 184 56.95 -8.21 4.41
N ASN A 185 56.83 -7.39 3.37
CA ASN A 185 57.22 -5.98 3.40
C ASN A 185 56.04 -5.09 3.81
N LEU A 186 56.30 -3.81 4.05
CA LEU A 186 55.25 -2.86 4.47
C LEU A 186 54.06 -2.79 3.49
N ALA A 187 54.29 -3.01 2.19
CA ALA A 187 53.20 -3.03 1.20
C ALA A 187 52.24 -4.21 1.40
N THR A 188 52.76 -5.41 1.69
CA THR A 188 51.94 -6.59 2.02
C THR A 188 51.19 -6.41 3.35
N TRP A 189 51.81 -5.76 4.33
CA TRP A 189 51.17 -5.40 5.61
C TRP A 189 50.04 -4.38 5.42
N ASN A 190 50.27 -3.35 4.61
CA ASN A 190 49.25 -2.36 4.29
C ASN A 190 48.08 -2.97 3.49
N LEU A 191 48.32 -3.99 2.66
CA LEU A 191 47.26 -4.73 1.97
C LEU A 191 46.32 -5.41 2.96
N ILE A 192 46.87 -6.15 3.93
CA ILE A 192 46.04 -6.85 4.92
C ILE A 192 45.36 -5.85 5.86
N LEU A 193 46.06 -4.81 6.31
CA LEU A 193 45.46 -3.73 7.11
C LEU A 193 44.33 -3.04 6.38
N ARG A 194 44.46 -2.77 5.07
CA ARG A 194 43.36 -2.22 4.25
C ARG A 194 42.15 -3.14 4.29
N GLY A 195 42.34 -4.42 4.00
CA GLY A 195 41.25 -5.39 4.02
C GLY A 195 40.58 -5.51 5.39
N PHE A 196 41.36 -5.46 6.48
CA PHE A 196 40.83 -5.45 7.85
C PHE A 196 40.16 -4.13 8.23
N SER A 197 40.64 -3.00 7.71
CA SER A 197 40.08 -1.68 7.98
C SER A 197 38.65 -1.56 7.47
N ASP A 198 38.29 -2.27 6.40
CA ASP A 198 36.93 -2.29 5.85
C ASP A 198 36.00 -3.29 6.59
N LEU A 199 36.49 -4.07 7.56
CA LEU A 199 35.69 -5.00 8.36
C LEU A 199 35.18 -4.34 9.64
N GLN A 200 33.88 -4.43 9.89
CA GLN A 200 33.25 -3.81 11.05
C GLN A 200 33.57 -4.55 12.36
N GLY A 201 33.87 -3.80 13.43
CA GLY A 201 33.98 -4.31 14.81
C GLY A 201 35.21 -5.17 15.12
N ARG A 202 36.33 -4.98 14.42
CA ARG A 202 37.54 -5.83 14.54
C ARG A 202 38.82 -5.03 14.80
N VAL A 203 38.69 -3.97 15.60
CA VAL A 203 39.79 -3.06 15.91
C VAL A 203 40.90 -3.77 16.68
N ASP A 204 40.58 -4.68 17.60
CA ASP A 204 41.59 -5.43 18.38
C ASP A 204 42.53 -6.26 17.50
N GLU A 205 41.99 -6.96 16.50
CA GLU A 205 42.79 -7.75 15.56
C GLU A 205 43.64 -6.87 14.66
N MET A 206 43.10 -5.73 14.23
CA MET A 206 43.82 -4.76 13.43
C MET A 206 44.97 -4.11 14.21
N LEU A 207 44.75 -3.78 15.49
CA LEU A 207 45.81 -3.30 16.40
C LEU A 207 46.82 -4.40 16.71
N GLY A 208 46.39 -5.67 16.77
CA GLY A 208 47.27 -6.84 16.83
C GLY A 208 48.18 -6.96 15.60
N LEU A 209 47.65 -6.71 14.40
CA LEU A 209 48.45 -6.62 13.16
C LEU A 209 49.44 -5.45 13.21
N PHE A 210 49.04 -4.29 13.75
CA PHE A 210 49.94 -3.15 13.93
C PHE A 210 51.09 -3.44 14.90
N ALA A 211 50.82 -4.15 16.00
CA ALA A 211 51.85 -4.60 16.92
C ALA A 211 52.84 -5.56 16.23
N ARG A 212 52.35 -6.43 15.34
CA ARG A 212 53.20 -7.33 14.53
C ARG A 212 54.08 -6.59 13.52
N ILE A 213 53.59 -5.51 12.89
CA ILE A 213 54.41 -4.65 12.02
C ILE A 213 55.61 -4.10 12.78
N LYS A 214 55.38 -3.64 14.01
CA LYS A 214 56.45 -3.12 14.87
C LYS A 214 57.41 -4.21 15.34
N SER A 215 56.92 -5.41 15.67
CA SER A 215 57.79 -6.54 16.06
C SER A 215 58.64 -7.04 14.90
N ASP A 216 58.16 -6.93 13.67
CA ASP A 216 58.90 -7.27 12.45
C ASP A 216 59.92 -6.16 12.07
N GLY A 217 60.06 -5.10 12.88
CA GLY A 217 61.04 -4.04 12.70
C GLY A 217 60.75 -3.09 11.53
N LEU A 218 59.50 -3.05 11.06
CA LEU A 218 59.08 -2.18 9.97
C LEU A 218 58.54 -0.86 10.51
N GLU A 219 59.00 0.25 9.95
CA GLU A 219 58.49 1.58 10.28
C GLU A 219 57.13 1.84 9.60
N PRO A 220 56.05 2.10 10.36
CA PRO A 220 54.75 2.44 9.80
C PRO A 220 54.78 3.74 9.00
N ASN A 221 54.12 3.76 7.85
CA ASN A 221 54.02 4.95 7.01
C ASN A 221 52.62 5.59 7.07
N GLU A 222 52.42 6.65 6.30
CA GLU A 222 51.16 7.39 6.22
C GLU A 222 49.96 6.51 5.85
N LEU A 223 50.16 5.53 4.97
CA LEU A 223 49.11 4.59 4.58
C LEU A 223 48.75 3.65 5.73
N THR A 224 49.74 3.19 6.50
CA THR A 224 49.50 2.37 7.69
C THR A 224 48.59 3.10 8.68
N PHE A 225 48.89 4.37 9.02
CA PHE A 225 48.05 5.15 9.93
C PHE A 225 46.66 5.44 9.37
N SER A 226 46.54 5.73 8.07
CA SER A 226 45.22 5.98 7.48
C SER A 226 44.31 4.75 7.52
N TYR A 227 44.82 3.54 7.27
CA TYR A 227 44.04 2.30 7.42
C TYR A 227 43.68 2.00 8.87
N LEU A 228 44.59 2.24 9.82
CA LEU A 228 44.32 2.04 11.24
C LEU A 228 43.24 3.00 11.75
N ILE A 229 43.35 4.30 11.42
CA ILE A 229 42.36 5.30 11.79
C ILE A 229 41.00 5.00 11.12
N ARG A 230 41.01 4.57 9.85
CA ARG A 230 39.80 4.13 9.13
C ARG A 230 39.16 2.90 9.76
N GLY A 231 39.95 1.92 10.20
CA GLY A 231 39.41 0.77 10.93
C GLY A 231 38.79 1.17 12.28
N CYS A 232 39.39 2.12 12.99
CA CYS A 232 38.78 2.71 14.20
C CYS A 232 37.50 3.49 13.88
N SER A 233 37.45 4.20 12.74
CA SER A 233 36.25 4.89 12.25
C SER A 233 35.12 3.88 12.00
N ASN A 234 35.41 2.80 11.26
CA ASN A 234 34.45 1.74 10.96
C ASN A 234 34.02 0.95 12.21
N GLY A 235 34.91 0.79 13.19
CA GLY A 235 34.63 0.18 14.49
C GLY A 235 34.02 1.13 15.52
N ARG A 236 33.95 2.44 15.24
CA ARG A 236 33.60 3.52 16.19
C ARG A 236 34.40 3.47 17.50
N SER A 237 35.63 2.99 17.44
CA SER A 237 36.53 2.80 18.60
C SER A 237 37.23 4.11 18.96
N PHE A 238 36.57 4.92 19.78
CA PHE A 238 36.99 6.28 20.09
C PHE A 238 38.33 6.37 20.83
N ASP A 239 38.53 5.54 21.83
CA ASP A 239 39.73 5.59 22.68
C ASP A 239 40.97 5.10 21.92
N GLU A 240 40.84 4.00 21.19
CA GLU A 240 41.90 3.43 20.35
C GLU A 240 42.28 4.38 19.22
N GLY A 241 41.28 4.98 18.55
CA GLY A 241 41.54 5.94 17.48
C GLY A 241 42.16 7.24 17.98
N LYS A 242 41.81 7.72 19.20
CA LYS A 242 42.50 8.84 19.84
C LYS A 242 43.96 8.51 20.15
N GLN A 243 44.26 7.31 20.64
CA GLN A 243 45.63 6.87 20.86
C GLN A 243 46.44 6.84 19.57
N LEU A 244 45.86 6.34 18.48
CA LEU A 244 46.48 6.35 17.15
C LEU A 244 46.70 7.78 16.62
N HIS A 245 45.74 8.68 16.82
CA HIS A 245 45.91 10.09 16.47
C HIS A 245 47.07 10.73 17.25
N CYS A 246 47.14 10.54 18.57
CA CYS A 246 48.27 11.01 19.37
C CYS A 246 49.60 10.40 18.91
N HIS A 247 49.61 9.15 18.46
CA HIS A 247 50.80 8.51 17.92
C HIS A 247 51.21 9.12 16.56
N ALA A 248 50.25 9.38 15.67
CA ALA A 248 50.50 10.07 14.41
C ALA A 248 51.08 11.49 14.61
N ILE A 249 50.61 12.22 15.65
CA ILE A 249 51.18 13.52 16.06
C ILE A 249 52.63 13.34 16.52
N LYS A 250 52.91 12.37 17.41
CA LYS A 250 54.27 12.13 17.94
C LYS A 250 55.28 11.78 16.85
N VAL A 251 54.85 11.11 15.78
CA VAL A 251 55.69 10.74 14.63
C VAL A 251 55.75 11.88 13.58
N GLY A 252 54.96 12.95 13.74
CA GLY A 252 55.02 14.15 12.91
C GLY A 252 54.20 14.09 11.62
N TRP A 253 53.23 13.19 11.52
CA TRP A 253 52.49 12.97 10.28
C TRP A 253 51.25 13.87 10.08
N VAL A 254 50.65 14.36 11.16
CA VAL A 254 49.33 15.05 11.11
C VAL A 254 49.40 16.39 10.37
N ASP A 255 50.45 17.19 10.58
CA ASP A 255 50.56 18.54 10.01
C ASP A 255 51.00 18.54 8.53
N MET A 256 51.41 17.39 7.98
CA MET A 256 52.06 17.27 6.68
C MET A 256 51.36 16.29 5.72
N ASN A 257 50.41 15.48 6.20
CA ASN A 257 49.85 14.38 5.42
C ASN A 257 48.32 14.43 5.28
N ILE A 258 47.88 14.73 4.05
CA ILE A 258 46.46 14.86 3.71
C ILE A 258 45.65 13.57 3.87
N PHE A 259 46.27 12.39 3.71
CA PHE A 259 45.59 11.10 3.88
C PHE A 259 45.23 10.84 5.34
N ILE A 260 46.13 11.18 6.26
CA ILE A 260 45.88 11.04 7.70
C ILE A 260 44.84 12.05 8.15
N ALA A 261 44.96 13.30 7.72
CA ALA A 261 44.01 14.34 8.12
C ALA A 261 42.58 14.06 7.62
N ASN A 262 42.41 13.58 6.38
CA ASN A 262 41.11 13.12 5.88
C ASN A 262 40.57 11.91 6.67
N ALA A 263 41.43 10.93 6.98
CA ALA A 263 41.02 9.79 7.81
C ALA A 263 40.62 10.21 9.24
N LEU A 264 41.24 11.24 9.80
CA LEU A 264 40.89 11.79 11.12
C LEU A 264 39.55 12.52 11.11
N VAL A 265 39.25 13.27 10.06
CA VAL A 265 37.91 13.86 9.88
C VAL A 265 36.86 12.75 9.86
N ASP A 266 37.04 11.70 9.04
CA ASP A 266 36.10 10.57 8.97
C ASP A 266 36.01 9.79 10.30
N PHE A 267 37.12 9.61 11.01
CA PHE A 267 37.16 8.95 12.32
C PHE A 267 36.39 9.72 13.38
N TYR A 268 36.71 10.98 13.62
CA TYR A 268 36.03 11.76 14.66
C TYR A 268 34.55 11.96 14.34
N SER A 269 34.21 12.05 13.06
CA SER A 269 32.82 12.10 12.61
C SER A 269 32.08 10.78 12.87
N ALA A 270 32.70 9.62 12.61
CA ALA A 270 32.08 8.32 12.86
C ALA A 270 31.91 8.00 14.35
N CYS A 271 32.72 8.62 15.21
CA CYS A 271 32.61 8.53 16.67
C CYS A 271 31.81 9.69 17.28
N ASP A 272 31.02 10.42 16.49
CA ASP A 272 30.12 11.50 16.92
C ASP A 272 30.83 12.67 17.65
N SER A 273 32.15 12.81 17.52
CA SER A 273 32.91 13.96 18.05
C SER A 273 33.07 15.05 16.99
N LEU A 274 32.01 15.84 16.79
CA LEU A 274 31.99 16.92 15.80
C LEU A 274 33.03 18.00 16.07
N TYR A 275 33.32 18.28 17.34
CA TYR A 275 34.35 19.24 17.75
C TYR A 275 35.75 18.81 17.31
N ASP A 276 36.11 17.54 17.56
CA ASP A 276 37.42 17.01 17.16
C ASP A 276 37.50 16.87 15.63
N ALA A 277 36.38 16.54 14.96
CA ALA A 277 36.31 16.49 13.49
C ALA A 277 36.57 17.86 12.84
N ARG A 278 35.98 18.95 13.39
CA ARG A 278 36.23 20.31 12.88
C ARG A 278 37.65 20.78 13.13
N LYS A 279 38.23 20.46 14.29
CA LYS A 279 39.66 20.71 14.55
C LYS A 279 40.57 19.99 13.57
N ALA A 280 40.29 18.71 13.30
CA ALA A 280 41.06 17.92 12.34
C ALA A 280 40.97 18.52 10.93
N PHE A 281 39.80 19.02 10.53
CA PHE A 281 39.59 19.72 9.26
C PHE A 281 40.33 21.07 9.19
N GLU A 282 40.27 21.86 10.27
CA GLU A 282 40.94 23.16 10.35
C GLU A 282 42.46 23.03 10.22
N ALA A 283 43.03 21.94 10.75
CA ALA A 283 44.45 21.62 10.72
C ALA A 283 45.02 21.26 9.33
N ILE A 284 44.20 21.15 8.26
CA ILE A 284 44.63 20.77 6.90
C ILE A 284 45.08 22.00 6.08
N PRO A 285 46.33 22.06 5.57
CA PRO A 285 46.79 23.12 4.65
C PRO A 285 47.49 22.58 3.36
N PRO A 286 47.05 22.98 2.14
CA PRO A 286 45.76 23.55 1.78
C PRO A 286 44.65 22.48 1.80
N LYS A 287 43.45 22.88 2.25
CA LYS A 287 42.26 22.00 2.26
C LYS A 287 41.95 21.54 0.84
N ASP A 288 42.05 20.24 0.58
CA ASP A 288 41.68 19.67 -0.71
C ASP A 288 40.15 19.53 -0.85
N VAL A 289 39.71 19.23 -2.07
CA VAL A 289 38.30 18.98 -2.36
C VAL A 289 37.74 17.84 -1.50
N ILE A 290 38.54 16.85 -1.12
CA ILE A 290 38.11 15.67 -0.36
C ILE A 290 37.75 16.05 1.09
N SER A 291 38.60 16.82 1.77
CA SER A 291 38.38 17.31 3.14
C SER A 291 37.14 18.20 3.25
N TRP A 292 36.96 19.14 2.32
CA TRP A 292 35.75 19.98 2.26
C TRP A 292 34.47 19.16 2.09
N ASN A 293 34.50 18.17 1.20
CA ASN A 293 33.32 17.34 0.95
C ASN A 293 32.98 16.44 2.14
N SER A 294 34.00 15.96 2.86
CA SER A 294 33.81 15.10 4.03
C SER A 294 33.20 15.91 5.18
N ILE A 295 33.74 17.09 5.50
CA ILE A 295 33.23 17.89 6.62
C ILE A 295 31.81 18.43 6.38
N VAL A 296 31.49 18.87 5.15
CA VAL A 296 30.13 19.32 4.81
C VAL A 296 29.12 18.18 4.95
N TRP A 297 29.46 16.99 4.45
CA TRP A 297 28.58 15.81 4.57
C TRP A 297 28.36 15.43 6.04
N VAL A 298 29.40 15.46 6.86
CA VAL A 298 29.32 15.10 8.29
C VAL A 298 28.35 16.02 9.03
N TYR A 299 28.53 17.33 8.90
CA TYR A 299 27.69 18.30 9.58
C TYR A 299 26.24 18.24 9.07
N ALA A 300 26.06 18.04 7.77
CA ALA A 300 24.73 17.89 7.18
C ALA A 300 24.02 16.61 7.65
N ASN A 301 24.72 15.47 7.69
CA ASN A 301 24.15 14.19 8.11
C ASN A 301 23.83 14.13 9.62
N ASN A 302 24.48 14.97 10.43
CA ASN A 302 24.17 15.15 11.85
C ASN A 302 23.07 16.20 12.13
N GLY A 303 22.45 16.77 11.10
CA GLY A 303 21.32 17.70 11.27
C GLY A 303 21.71 19.13 11.69
N LEU A 304 23.01 19.47 11.72
CA LEU A 304 23.49 20.79 12.10
C LEU A 304 23.39 21.78 10.92
N LEU A 305 22.19 22.32 10.72
CA LEU A 305 21.87 23.15 9.56
C LEU A 305 22.79 24.37 9.37
N LEU A 306 23.00 25.14 10.43
CA LEU A 306 23.75 26.40 10.34
C LEU A 306 25.24 26.17 10.04
N ASP A 307 25.88 25.24 10.75
CA ASP A 307 27.28 24.89 10.54
C ASP A 307 27.52 24.25 9.17
N ALA A 308 26.62 23.38 8.70
CA ALA A 308 26.71 22.79 7.38
C ALA A 308 26.63 23.85 6.26
N LEU A 309 25.77 24.85 6.42
CA LEU A 309 25.65 25.99 5.50
C LEU A 309 26.88 26.90 5.52
N GLU A 310 27.44 27.15 6.71
CA GLU A 310 28.69 27.90 6.85
C GLU A 310 29.83 27.21 6.09
N LEU A 311 30.01 25.90 6.32
CA LEU A 311 31.04 25.09 5.67
C LEU A 311 30.82 24.97 4.16
N PHE A 312 29.57 24.84 3.71
CA PHE A 312 29.23 24.80 2.28
C PHE A 312 29.51 26.13 1.59
N SER A 313 29.16 27.24 2.22
CA SER A 313 29.46 28.58 1.71
C SER A 313 30.97 28.83 1.67
N GLY A 314 31.69 28.43 2.72
CA GLY A 314 33.15 28.44 2.77
C GLY A 314 33.76 27.65 1.63
N MET A 315 33.30 26.41 1.40
CA MET A 315 33.78 25.56 0.31
C MET A 315 33.68 26.26 -1.07
N GLN A 316 32.54 26.92 -1.34
CA GLN A 316 32.30 27.65 -2.59
C GLN A 316 33.16 28.91 -2.73
N LEU A 317 33.33 29.68 -1.65
CA LEU A 317 34.19 30.88 -1.64
C LEU A 317 35.65 30.55 -1.97
N TRP A 318 36.14 29.39 -1.53
CA TRP A 318 37.48 28.91 -1.84
C TRP A 318 37.60 28.23 -3.22
N GLY A 319 36.55 28.29 -4.04
CA GLY A 319 36.54 27.76 -5.41
C GLY A 319 36.45 26.23 -5.50
N ASN A 320 36.17 25.53 -4.40
CA ASN A 320 36.04 24.08 -4.39
C ASN A 320 34.61 23.65 -4.78
N ARG A 321 34.49 22.69 -5.71
CA ARG A 321 33.17 22.19 -6.14
C ARG A 321 32.65 21.10 -5.21
N PRO A 322 31.39 21.20 -4.73
CA PRO A 322 30.70 20.13 -4.03
C PRO A 322 30.66 18.85 -4.87
N SER A 323 30.91 17.73 -4.21
CA SER A 323 30.75 16.39 -4.74
C SER A 323 29.31 15.91 -4.56
N ILE A 324 28.99 14.78 -5.22
CA ILE A 324 27.72 14.07 -5.03
C ILE A 324 27.48 13.78 -3.54
N ARG A 325 28.51 13.36 -2.79
CA ARG A 325 28.41 13.06 -1.35
C ARG A 325 27.91 14.27 -0.55
N SER A 326 28.49 15.44 -0.78
CA SER A 326 28.09 16.68 -0.08
C SER A 326 26.66 17.09 -0.41
N LEU A 327 26.29 17.05 -1.70
CA LEU A 327 24.94 17.41 -2.12
C LEU A 327 23.88 16.45 -1.56
N VAL A 328 24.15 15.14 -1.57
CA VAL A 328 23.28 14.13 -0.91
C VAL A 328 23.16 14.41 0.59
N GLY A 329 24.26 14.75 1.27
CA GLY A 329 24.24 15.14 2.69
C GLY A 329 23.34 16.35 2.95
N LEU A 330 23.45 17.40 2.13
CA LEU A 330 22.63 18.62 2.25
C LEU A 330 21.15 18.36 1.92
N LEU A 331 20.84 17.48 0.96
CA LEU A 331 19.47 17.06 0.67
C LEU A 331 18.87 16.23 1.82
N ASN A 332 19.66 15.35 2.44
CA ASN A 332 19.25 14.61 3.63
C ASN A 332 18.99 15.56 4.81
N LEU A 333 19.84 16.56 5.00
CA LEU A 333 19.64 17.63 5.99
C LEU A 333 18.33 18.40 5.73
N ALA A 334 18.06 18.77 4.49
CA ALA A 334 16.80 19.41 4.10
C ALA A 334 15.60 18.51 4.44
N SER A 335 15.70 17.21 4.14
CA SER A 335 14.67 16.22 4.45
C SER A 335 14.44 16.05 5.96
N GLY A 336 15.51 16.01 6.77
CA GLY A 336 15.43 15.84 8.22
C GLY A 336 14.92 17.07 8.95
N THR A 337 15.21 18.27 8.43
CA THR A 337 14.70 19.54 8.95
C THR A 337 13.36 19.95 8.35
N LYS A 338 12.82 19.15 7.40
CA LYS A 338 11.63 19.45 6.58
C LYS A 338 11.68 20.83 5.91
N ASN A 339 12.88 21.31 5.56
CA ASN A 339 13.09 22.62 4.94
C ASN A 339 13.12 22.51 3.42
N ILE A 340 11.93 22.56 2.81
CA ILE A 340 11.77 22.41 1.37
C ILE A 340 12.41 23.55 0.56
N ALA A 341 12.42 24.78 1.09
CA ALA A 341 13.03 25.92 0.43
C ALA A 341 14.54 25.73 0.28
N PHE A 342 15.19 25.21 1.32
CA PHE A 342 16.60 24.84 1.27
C PHE A 342 16.85 23.69 0.28
N GLY A 343 16.01 22.65 0.28
CA GLY A 343 16.07 21.55 -0.69
C GLY A 343 16.00 22.03 -2.15
N LYS A 344 15.08 22.94 -2.46
CA LYS A 344 14.92 23.56 -3.80
C LYS A 344 16.17 24.35 -4.23
N GLN A 345 16.84 25.02 -3.30
CA GLN A 345 18.11 25.72 -3.58
C GLN A 345 19.24 24.73 -3.93
N ILE A 346 19.35 23.64 -3.18
CA ILE A 346 20.35 22.60 -3.44
C ILE A 346 20.07 21.88 -4.77
N GLN A 347 18.80 21.58 -5.09
CA GLN A 347 18.44 21.06 -6.42
C GLN A 347 18.86 22.03 -7.52
N SER A 348 18.50 23.30 -7.41
CA SER A 348 18.88 24.33 -8.39
C SER A 348 20.38 24.41 -8.62
N TYR A 349 21.18 24.24 -7.56
CA TYR A 349 22.64 24.16 -7.66
C TYR A 349 23.08 22.87 -8.38
N ALA A 350 22.51 21.72 -8.04
CA ALA A 350 22.82 20.44 -8.66
C ALA A 350 22.51 20.44 -10.17
N VAL A 351 21.40 21.05 -10.59
CA VAL A 351 21.02 21.25 -12.00
C VAL A 351 22.05 22.12 -12.71
N LYS A 352 22.34 23.33 -12.18
CA LYS A 352 23.32 24.26 -12.76
C LYS A 352 24.72 23.67 -12.88
N SER A 353 25.06 22.75 -11.98
CA SER A 353 26.36 22.08 -11.94
C SER A 353 26.42 20.80 -12.77
N GLY A 354 25.31 20.37 -13.39
CA GLY A 354 25.23 19.18 -14.24
C GLY A 354 25.20 17.84 -13.49
N PHE A 355 24.99 17.82 -12.17
CA PHE A 355 25.00 16.60 -11.36
C PHE A 355 23.71 15.77 -11.47
N GLU A 356 22.56 16.42 -11.75
CA GLU A 356 21.24 15.76 -11.77
C GLU A 356 21.10 14.77 -12.95
N CYS A 357 21.53 15.14 -14.16
CA CYS A 357 21.49 14.24 -15.31
C CYS A 357 22.46 13.06 -15.20
N GLY A 358 23.59 13.21 -14.51
CA GLY A 358 24.67 12.21 -14.48
C GLY A 358 24.69 11.25 -13.28
N SER A 359 23.99 11.55 -12.18
CA SER A 359 24.11 10.79 -10.92
C SER A 359 22.79 10.28 -10.38
N VAL A 360 22.66 8.95 -10.32
CA VAL A 360 21.49 8.25 -9.73
C VAL A 360 21.33 8.58 -8.24
N HIS A 361 22.43 8.77 -7.51
CA HIS A 361 22.40 9.08 -6.08
C HIS A 361 21.81 10.47 -5.77
N ILE A 362 22.01 11.44 -6.66
CA ILE A 362 21.39 12.78 -6.50
C ILE A 362 19.89 12.70 -6.75
N ARG A 363 19.46 12.00 -7.81
CA ARG A 363 18.04 11.83 -8.14
C ARG A 363 17.28 11.09 -7.05
N SER A 364 17.79 9.95 -6.59
CA SER A 364 17.19 9.19 -5.49
C SER A 364 17.11 9.98 -4.19
N SER A 365 18.10 10.84 -3.90
CA SER A 365 18.09 11.72 -2.73
C SER A 365 17.11 12.88 -2.86
N LEU A 366 16.91 13.44 -4.07
CA LEU A 366 15.92 14.47 -4.35
C LEU A 366 14.49 13.94 -4.20
N ILE A 367 14.20 12.75 -4.76
CA ILE A 367 12.91 12.05 -4.59
C ILE A 367 12.60 11.87 -3.10
N ASN A 368 13.55 11.30 -2.34
CA ASN A 368 13.36 11.11 -0.90
C ASN A 368 13.25 12.45 -0.12
N MET A 369 13.98 13.49 -0.52
CA MET A 369 13.91 14.82 0.10
C MET A 369 12.53 15.45 -0.07
N TYR A 370 11.99 15.43 -1.29
CA TYR A 370 10.67 15.96 -1.58
C TYR A 370 9.57 15.17 -0.86
N GLY A 371 9.62 13.84 -0.89
CA GLY A 371 8.71 12.97 -0.15
C GLY A 371 8.67 13.21 1.34
N LYS A 372 9.84 13.30 1.99
CA LYS A 372 9.92 13.58 3.44
C LYS A 372 9.47 14.99 3.81
N CYS A 373 9.57 15.94 2.88
CA CYS A 373 9.04 17.29 3.05
C CYS A 373 7.52 17.38 2.78
N GLY A 374 6.88 16.30 2.31
CA GLY A 374 5.44 16.26 2.00
C GLY A 374 5.06 16.80 0.62
N ASP A 375 6.02 17.10 -0.26
CA ASP A 375 5.79 17.57 -1.64
C ASP A 375 5.92 16.37 -2.59
N ILE A 376 4.87 15.54 -2.65
CA ILE A 376 4.90 14.29 -3.43
C ILE A 376 4.93 14.56 -4.94
N GLU A 377 4.29 15.63 -5.40
CA GLU A 377 4.26 16.02 -6.82
C GLU A 377 5.68 16.27 -7.34
N SER A 378 6.49 17.04 -6.60
CA SER A 378 7.89 17.28 -6.98
C SER A 378 8.73 16.01 -6.92
N SER A 379 8.43 15.09 -6.00
CA SER A 379 9.10 13.78 -5.90
C SER A 379 8.84 12.92 -7.15
N VAL A 380 7.57 12.84 -7.58
CA VAL A 380 7.16 12.13 -8.80
C VAL A 380 7.76 12.80 -10.04
N ALA A 381 7.73 14.13 -10.13
CA ALA A 381 8.30 14.86 -11.27
C ALA A 381 9.80 14.59 -11.47
N VAL A 382 10.57 14.52 -10.37
CA VAL A 382 12.01 14.16 -10.43
C VAL A 382 12.19 12.71 -10.90
N TYR A 383 11.28 11.80 -10.52
CA TYR A 383 11.31 10.40 -10.97
C TYR A 383 10.95 10.25 -12.46
N GLU A 384 9.92 10.95 -12.94
CA GLU A 384 9.49 10.88 -14.36
C GLU A 384 10.54 11.43 -15.33
N TYR A 385 11.38 12.35 -14.87
CA TYR A 385 12.49 12.88 -15.65
C TYR A 385 13.66 11.88 -15.84
N VAL A 386 13.62 10.72 -15.17
CA VAL A 386 14.66 9.70 -15.24
C VAL A 386 14.54 8.86 -16.51
N GLN A 387 15.54 8.94 -17.40
CA GLN A 387 15.58 8.17 -18.66
C GLN A 387 15.76 6.65 -18.48
N GLU A 388 16.46 6.22 -17.44
CA GLU A 388 16.66 4.80 -17.11
C GLU A 388 16.25 4.54 -15.66
N ARG A 389 15.14 3.82 -15.47
CA ARG A 389 14.57 3.51 -14.16
C ARG A 389 15.50 2.56 -13.42
N THR A 390 16.10 3.05 -12.34
CA THR A 390 17.01 2.27 -11.48
C THR A 390 16.30 1.86 -10.21
N LEU A 391 16.69 0.71 -9.65
CA LEU A 391 16.21 0.21 -8.36
C LEU A 391 16.28 1.28 -7.25
N GLU A 392 17.36 2.06 -7.21
CA GLU A 392 17.56 3.13 -6.22
C GLU A 392 16.48 4.22 -6.31
N CYS A 393 16.17 4.69 -7.53
CA CYS A 393 15.12 5.69 -7.74
C CYS A 393 13.73 5.13 -7.43
N CYS A 394 13.44 3.89 -7.83
CA CYS A 394 12.16 3.24 -7.55
C CYS A 394 11.94 3.06 -6.04
N ASN A 395 12.94 2.54 -5.32
CA ASN A 395 12.89 2.39 -3.87
C ASN A 395 12.73 3.73 -3.14
N SER A 396 13.43 4.78 -3.60
CA SER A 396 13.24 6.15 -3.07
C SER A 396 11.82 6.65 -3.27
N LEU A 397 11.23 6.44 -4.46
CA LEU A 397 9.86 6.88 -4.74
C LEU A 397 8.84 6.09 -3.92
N MET A 398 8.98 4.76 -3.84
CA MET A 398 8.12 3.93 -3.00
C MET A 398 8.17 4.35 -1.53
N THR A 399 9.36 4.66 -1.02
CA THR A 399 9.52 5.14 0.37
C THR A 399 8.89 6.53 0.55
N SER A 400 9.02 7.41 -0.45
CA SER A 400 8.37 8.73 -0.50
C SER A 400 6.84 8.61 -0.48
N LEU A 401 6.27 7.79 -1.37
CA LEU A 401 4.83 7.54 -1.46
C LEU A 401 4.28 6.96 -0.15
N LEU A 402 4.98 5.99 0.44
CA LEU A 402 4.59 5.41 1.73
C LEU A 402 4.59 6.46 2.86
N HIS A 403 5.58 7.35 2.89
CA HIS A 403 5.66 8.42 3.88
C HIS A 403 4.54 9.47 3.72
N CYS A 404 4.09 9.71 2.49
CA CYS A 404 2.98 10.61 2.18
C CYS A 404 1.59 9.97 2.37
N GLY A 405 1.51 8.67 2.75
CA GLY A 405 0.23 7.97 2.95
C GLY A 405 -0.36 7.36 1.68
N CYS A 406 0.30 7.49 0.53
CA CYS A 406 -0.12 6.98 -0.77
C CYS A 406 0.17 5.46 -0.89
N SER A 407 -0.46 4.64 -0.05
CA SER A 407 -0.16 3.21 0.06
C SER A 407 -0.55 2.39 -1.19
N GLY A 408 -1.59 2.80 -1.92
CA GLY A 408 -2.00 2.18 -3.18
C GLY A 408 -0.94 2.31 -4.28
N ASP A 409 -0.42 3.53 -4.46
CA ASP A 409 0.61 3.83 -5.47
C ASP A 409 1.92 3.07 -5.22
N VAL A 410 2.24 2.73 -3.97
CA VAL A 410 3.39 1.87 -3.64
C VAL A 410 3.22 0.46 -4.22
N VAL A 411 2.00 -0.08 -4.19
CA VAL A 411 1.69 -1.42 -4.73
C VAL A 411 1.69 -1.38 -6.26
N GLU A 412 1.15 -0.32 -6.87
CA GLU A 412 1.22 -0.11 -8.31
C GLU A 412 2.68 0.00 -8.78
N MET A 413 3.49 0.78 -8.07
CA MET A 413 4.92 0.92 -8.36
C MET A 413 5.67 -0.41 -8.22
N PHE A 414 5.31 -1.24 -7.23
CA PHE A 414 5.85 -2.60 -7.13
C PHE A 414 5.47 -3.46 -8.34
N GLY A 415 4.22 -3.37 -8.83
CA GLY A 415 3.78 -4.04 -10.06
C GLY A 415 4.58 -3.59 -11.28
N LEU A 416 4.77 -2.28 -11.45
CA LEU A 416 5.58 -1.71 -12.53
C LEU A 416 7.04 -2.21 -12.49
N MET A 417 7.65 -2.28 -11.30
CA MET A 417 9.00 -2.83 -11.15
C MET A 417 9.08 -4.31 -11.57
N VAL A 418 8.04 -5.10 -11.25
CA VAL A 418 7.95 -6.51 -11.65
C VAL A 418 7.80 -6.66 -13.16
N ASP A 419 6.90 -5.87 -13.77
CA ASP A 419 6.60 -5.92 -15.21
C ASP A 419 7.79 -5.48 -16.07
N GLU A 420 8.53 -4.46 -15.61
CA GLU A 420 9.74 -3.96 -16.29
C GLU A 420 10.99 -4.82 -15.99
N GLY A 421 10.88 -5.82 -15.13
CA GLY A 421 11.99 -6.69 -14.75
C GLY A 421 13.09 -5.98 -13.97
N ILE A 422 12.75 -4.90 -13.24
CA ILE A 422 13.66 -4.20 -12.34
C ILE A 422 13.87 -5.10 -11.12
N GLY A 423 15.13 -5.41 -10.81
CA GLY A 423 15.46 -6.33 -9.70
C GLY A 423 14.90 -5.84 -8.36
N LEU A 424 14.27 -6.73 -7.60
CA LEU A 424 13.68 -6.41 -6.29
C LEU A 424 14.68 -6.69 -5.16
N ASP A 425 14.74 -5.82 -4.15
CA ASP A 425 15.59 -6.01 -2.98
C ASP A 425 14.79 -5.99 -1.66
N LYS A 426 15.54 -6.06 -0.56
CA LYS A 426 14.98 -5.99 0.80
C LYS A 426 14.22 -4.69 1.07
N VAL A 427 14.64 -3.55 0.49
CA VAL A 427 13.97 -2.26 0.68
C VAL A 427 12.64 -2.31 -0.04
N THR A 428 12.62 -2.76 -1.30
CA THR A 428 11.40 -2.92 -2.09
C THR A 428 10.37 -3.76 -1.33
N LEU A 429 10.75 -4.97 -0.90
CA LEU A 429 9.84 -5.86 -0.18
C LEU A 429 9.38 -5.28 1.16
N SER A 430 10.29 -4.71 1.95
CA SER A 430 9.92 -4.15 3.26
C SER A 430 8.95 -2.98 3.14
N THR A 431 9.09 -2.15 2.10
CA THR A 431 8.23 -0.99 1.82
C THR A 431 6.87 -1.42 1.28
N THR A 432 6.82 -2.38 0.35
CA THR A 432 5.56 -2.95 -0.15
C THR A 432 4.78 -3.66 0.96
N LEU A 433 5.45 -4.47 1.78
CA LEU A 433 4.83 -5.12 2.94
C LEU A 433 4.27 -4.10 3.93
N LYS A 434 4.99 -3.00 4.16
CA LYS A 434 4.55 -1.95 5.05
C LYS A 434 3.38 -1.16 4.48
N ALA A 435 3.36 -0.87 3.19
CA ALA A 435 2.21 -0.28 2.50
C ALA A 435 0.97 -1.17 2.61
N LEU A 436 1.12 -2.46 2.31
CA LEU A 436 0.05 -3.44 2.48
C LEU A 436 -0.38 -3.58 3.96
N SER A 437 0.53 -3.44 4.92
CA SER A 437 0.18 -3.51 6.35
C SER A 437 -0.76 -2.39 6.82
N VAL A 438 -0.82 -1.28 6.07
CA VAL A 438 -1.64 -0.09 6.37
C VAL A 438 -2.86 0.00 5.45
N SER A 439 -2.83 -0.69 4.31
CA SER A 439 -3.94 -0.72 3.35
C SER A 439 -5.06 -1.62 3.84
N SER A 440 -6.29 -1.10 3.87
CA SER A 440 -7.52 -1.86 4.15
C SER A 440 -7.85 -2.90 3.07
N LEU A 441 -7.20 -2.82 1.90
CA LEU A 441 -7.38 -3.72 0.75
C LEU A 441 -6.45 -4.96 0.80
N ALA A 442 -5.58 -5.07 1.80
CA ALA A 442 -4.56 -6.12 1.82
C ALA A 442 -5.12 -7.49 2.22
N SER A 443 -5.14 -8.43 1.26
CA SER A 443 -5.56 -9.82 1.50
C SER A 443 -4.48 -10.65 2.20
N SER A 444 -4.89 -11.70 2.94
CA SER A 444 -3.99 -12.74 3.49
C SER A 444 -3.10 -13.35 2.40
N SER A 445 -3.61 -13.44 1.18
CA SER A 445 -2.90 -14.00 0.02
C SER A 445 -1.72 -13.12 -0.38
N SER A 446 -1.87 -11.79 -0.37
CA SER A 446 -0.81 -10.84 -0.74
C SER A 446 0.41 -10.97 0.18
N PHE A 447 0.19 -11.04 1.50
CA PHE A 447 1.28 -11.25 2.47
C PHE A 447 1.95 -12.61 2.30
N LYS A 448 1.19 -13.68 2.07
CA LYS A 448 1.73 -15.03 1.84
C LYS A 448 2.55 -15.10 0.55
N LEU A 449 2.12 -14.41 -0.51
CA LEU A 449 2.86 -14.32 -1.77
C LEU A 449 4.21 -13.62 -1.56
N LEU A 450 4.21 -12.43 -0.93
CA LEU A 450 5.45 -11.70 -0.65
C LEU A 450 6.36 -12.44 0.34
N HIS A 451 5.80 -13.12 1.34
CA HIS A 451 6.57 -14.00 2.24
C HIS A 451 7.18 -15.18 1.47
N SER A 452 6.43 -15.82 0.57
CA SER A 452 6.95 -16.90 -0.27
C SER A 452 8.06 -16.41 -1.21
N PHE A 453 7.94 -15.18 -1.71
CA PHE A 453 8.97 -14.53 -2.51
C PHE A 453 10.22 -14.24 -1.66
N ALA A 454 10.06 -13.69 -0.45
CA ALA A 454 11.17 -13.47 0.48
C ALA A 454 11.96 -14.77 0.74
N VAL A 455 11.26 -15.89 0.98
CA VAL A 455 11.88 -17.21 1.16
C VAL A 455 12.60 -17.69 -0.11
N LYS A 456 11.97 -17.56 -1.29
CA LYS A 456 12.60 -17.98 -2.56
C LYS A 456 13.83 -17.13 -2.92
N SER A 457 13.83 -15.88 -2.50
CA SER A 457 14.90 -14.91 -2.76
C SER A 457 16.01 -14.93 -1.70
N GLY A 458 15.90 -15.76 -0.66
CA GLY A 458 16.86 -15.82 0.44
C GLY A 458 16.87 -14.56 1.32
N LEU A 459 15.76 -13.81 1.33
CA LEU A 459 15.57 -12.59 2.11
C LEU A 459 14.78 -12.85 3.40
N GLU A 460 14.42 -14.10 3.70
CA GLU A 460 13.64 -14.43 4.90
C GLU A 460 14.40 -14.16 6.22
N SER A 461 15.73 -14.09 6.19
CA SER A 461 16.55 -13.73 7.36
C SER A 461 16.85 -12.24 7.45
N ASP A 462 16.44 -11.43 6.46
CA ASP A 462 16.64 -9.99 6.52
C ASP A 462 15.73 -9.38 7.59
N ILE A 463 16.33 -8.59 8.49
CA ILE A 463 15.64 -8.02 9.65
C ILE A 463 14.54 -7.05 9.22
N ALA A 464 14.76 -6.23 8.18
CA ALA A 464 13.76 -5.25 7.75
C ALA A 464 12.55 -5.95 7.11
N VAL A 465 12.80 -6.95 6.26
CA VAL A 465 11.73 -7.78 5.66
C VAL A 465 10.96 -8.54 6.75
N SER A 466 11.67 -9.15 7.70
CA SER A 466 11.05 -9.91 8.79
C SER A 466 10.21 -9.04 9.72
N CYS A 467 10.70 -7.87 10.12
CA CYS A 467 9.93 -6.88 10.88
C CYS A 467 8.68 -6.44 10.10
N SER A 468 8.80 -6.13 8.81
CA SER A 468 7.63 -5.78 7.98
C SER A 468 6.63 -6.93 7.83
N LEU A 469 7.08 -8.18 7.76
CA LEU A 469 6.21 -9.37 7.75
C LEU A 469 5.49 -9.55 9.10
N ILE A 470 6.21 -9.39 10.22
CA ILE A 470 5.64 -9.46 11.57
C ILE A 470 4.56 -8.38 11.73
N ASP A 471 4.87 -7.13 11.39
CA ASP A 471 3.93 -6.00 11.45
C ASP A 471 2.70 -6.26 10.57
N ALA A 472 2.91 -6.72 9.33
CA ALA A 472 1.85 -7.01 8.37
C ALA A 472 0.89 -8.12 8.86
N TYR A 473 1.43 -9.26 9.30
CA TYR A 473 0.62 -10.36 9.83
C TYR A 473 -0.10 -9.96 11.12
N SER A 474 0.59 -9.25 12.02
CA SER A 474 0.02 -8.86 13.31
C SER A 474 -1.14 -7.88 13.18
N LYS A 475 -1.03 -6.86 12.32
CA LYS A 475 -2.11 -5.89 12.10
C LYS A 475 -3.38 -6.49 11.49
N HIS A 476 -3.25 -7.60 10.77
CA HIS A 476 -4.36 -8.31 10.13
C HIS A 476 -4.84 -9.52 10.95
N GLY A 477 -4.46 -9.61 12.23
CA GLY A 477 -4.93 -10.65 13.16
C GLY A 477 -4.26 -12.02 13.02
N TYR A 478 -3.26 -12.19 12.15
CA TYR A 478 -2.52 -13.44 11.95
C TYR A 478 -1.31 -13.56 12.89
N ILE A 479 -1.52 -13.38 14.21
CA ILE A 479 -0.42 -13.33 15.19
C ILE A 479 0.41 -14.62 15.23
N ASP A 480 -0.18 -15.79 14.98
CA ASP A 480 0.53 -17.07 14.92
C ASP A 480 1.58 -17.10 13.79
N LEU A 481 1.26 -16.51 12.64
CA LEU A 481 2.19 -16.41 11.52
C LEU A 481 3.30 -15.40 11.80
N ALA A 482 2.98 -14.30 12.48
CA ALA A 482 3.97 -13.32 12.92
C ALA A 482 4.98 -13.96 13.90
N GLN A 483 4.49 -14.73 14.87
CA GLN A 483 5.32 -15.49 15.80
C GLN A 483 6.23 -16.50 15.09
N GLN A 484 5.71 -17.25 14.11
CA GLN A 484 6.52 -18.17 13.30
C GLN A 484 7.63 -17.48 12.51
N VAL A 485 7.40 -16.26 12.02
CA VAL A 485 8.44 -15.46 11.35
C VAL A 485 9.50 -15.06 12.38
N PHE A 486 9.09 -14.61 13.56
CA PHE A 486 10.00 -14.20 14.63
C PHE A 486 10.88 -15.36 15.14
N GLU A 487 10.30 -16.54 15.36
CA GLU A 487 11.02 -17.73 15.85
C GLU A 487 12.10 -18.26 14.89
N LYS A 488 11.96 -17.97 13.59
CA LYS A 488 12.96 -18.35 12.57
C LYS A 488 14.19 -17.44 12.59
N LEU A 489 14.16 -16.30 13.27
CA LEU A 489 15.30 -15.39 13.36
C LEU A 489 16.38 -15.96 14.28
N SER A 490 17.59 -16.16 13.76
CA SER A 490 18.71 -16.68 14.54
C SER A 490 19.25 -15.66 15.56
N LEU A 491 19.19 -14.37 15.23
CA LEU A 491 19.70 -13.26 16.05
C LEU A 491 18.75 -12.05 15.97
N PRO A 492 17.54 -12.12 16.56
CA PRO A 492 16.62 -10.98 16.59
C PRO A 492 17.23 -9.84 17.39
N ASN A 493 17.18 -8.62 16.84
CA ASN A 493 17.62 -7.41 17.53
C ASN A 493 16.43 -6.70 18.21
N VAL A 494 16.69 -5.55 18.84
CA VAL A 494 15.67 -4.71 19.50
C VAL A 494 14.45 -4.51 18.58
N LYS A 495 14.64 -4.13 17.31
CA LYS A 495 13.53 -3.86 16.37
C LYS A 495 12.64 -5.08 16.13
N CYS A 496 13.22 -6.28 16.02
CA CYS A 496 12.43 -7.51 15.87
C CYS A 496 11.53 -7.75 17.08
N PHE A 497 12.09 -7.60 18.28
CA PHE A 497 11.33 -7.71 19.53
C PHE A 497 10.25 -6.63 19.63
N THR A 498 10.57 -5.38 19.29
CA THR A 498 9.59 -4.29 19.28
C THR A 498 8.43 -4.56 18.31
N SER A 499 8.70 -5.06 17.10
CA SER A 499 7.66 -5.42 16.13
C SER A 499 6.72 -6.52 16.64
N ILE A 500 7.25 -7.61 17.22
CA ILE A 500 6.40 -8.69 17.71
C ILE A 500 5.63 -8.27 18.98
N ILE A 501 6.27 -7.54 19.91
CA ILE A 501 5.61 -6.97 21.10
C ILE A 501 4.48 -6.01 20.68
N SER A 502 4.72 -5.15 19.68
CA SER A 502 3.69 -4.29 19.10
C SER A 502 2.54 -5.11 18.52
N GLY A 503 2.85 -6.22 17.85
CA GLY A 503 1.85 -7.13 17.30
C GLY A 503 0.94 -7.74 18.35
N TYR A 504 1.51 -8.28 19.44
CA TYR A 504 0.73 -8.78 20.58
C TYR A 504 -0.07 -7.67 21.27
N ALA A 505 0.48 -6.46 21.39
CA ALA A 505 -0.20 -5.30 21.99
C ALA A 505 -1.45 -4.88 21.19
N HIS A 506 -1.36 -4.83 19.85
CA HIS A 506 -2.51 -4.51 18.99
C HIS A 506 -3.61 -5.57 19.05
N ASN A 507 -3.25 -6.84 19.27
CA ASN A 507 -4.20 -7.95 19.39
C ASN A 507 -4.72 -8.16 20.84
N GLY A 508 -4.43 -7.24 21.76
CA GLY A 508 -4.94 -7.28 23.14
C GLY A 508 -4.30 -8.34 24.03
N MET A 509 -3.12 -8.85 23.67
CA MET A 509 -2.39 -9.93 24.33
C MET A 509 -1.25 -9.38 25.21
N GLY A 510 -1.62 -8.61 26.24
CA GLY A 510 -0.66 -7.87 27.06
C GLY A 510 0.23 -8.73 27.96
N ARG A 511 -0.13 -9.97 28.27
CA ARG A 511 0.72 -10.89 29.04
C ARG A 511 1.90 -11.38 28.22
N GLU A 512 1.62 -11.77 26.99
CA GLU A 512 2.58 -12.22 25.99
C GLU A 512 3.57 -11.09 25.66
N CYS A 513 3.11 -9.82 25.61
CA CYS A 513 4.00 -8.66 25.50
C CYS A 513 5.05 -8.60 26.62
N LEU A 514 4.64 -8.86 27.87
CA LEU A 514 5.54 -8.83 29.02
C LEU A 514 6.52 -10.00 29.00
N ASP A 515 6.06 -11.19 28.59
CA ASP A 515 6.91 -12.37 28.46
C ASP A 515 7.99 -12.16 27.38
N LEU A 516 7.63 -11.61 26.22
CA LEU A 516 8.56 -11.25 25.14
C LEU A 516 9.53 -10.15 25.56
N PHE A 517 9.07 -9.16 26.34
CA PHE A 517 9.94 -8.14 26.91
C PHE A 517 10.98 -8.75 27.86
N GLN A 518 10.58 -9.69 28.73
CA GLN A 518 11.53 -10.39 29.61
C GLN A 518 12.51 -11.27 28.82
N GLU A 519 12.05 -11.92 27.76
CA GLU A 519 12.94 -12.67 26.86
C GLU A 519 13.99 -11.74 26.22
N MET A 520 13.59 -10.57 25.75
CA MET A 520 14.49 -9.56 25.19
C MET A 520 15.60 -9.18 26.19
N ILE A 521 15.24 -8.90 27.45
CA ILE A 521 16.20 -8.62 28.52
C ILE A 521 17.14 -9.80 28.76
N ARG A 522 16.60 -11.03 28.82
CA ARG A 522 17.40 -12.24 29.03
C ARG A 522 18.42 -12.48 27.92
N LYS A 523 18.17 -11.98 26.71
CA LYS A 523 19.14 -12.00 25.59
C LYS A 523 20.16 -10.87 25.62
N GLY A 524 20.14 -10.02 26.65
CA GLY A 524 21.07 -8.91 26.82
C GLY A 524 20.78 -7.72 25.89
N LEU A 525 19.55 -7.61 25.38
CA LEU A 525 19.13 -6.47 24.57
C LEU A 525 18.51 -5.40 25.45
N GLU A 526 18.91 -4.15 25.26
CA GLU A 526 18.37 -3.01 25.99
C GLU A 526 17.09 -2.48 25.32
N PRO A 527 15.95 -2.40 26.03
CA PRO A 527 14.72 -1.83 25.50
C PRO A 527 14.84 -0.33 25.28
N ASP A 528 14.34 0.13 24.14
CA ASP A 528 14.26 1.54 23.80
C ASP A 528 12.91 2.15 24.16
N GLU A 529 12.78 3.47 23.93
CA GLU A 529 11.56 4.23 24.17
C GLU A 529 10.34 3.59 23.49
N VAL A 530 10.46 3.15 22.23
CA VAL A 530 9.35 2.56 21.45
C VAL A 530 8.93 1.21 22.03
N THR A 531 9.88 0.40 22.48
CA THR A 531 9.59 -0.90 23.11
C THR A 531 8.76 -0.75 24.37
N PHE A 532 9.09 0.22 25.23
CA PHE A 532 8.29 0.52 26.41
C PHE A 532 6.88 0.99 26.05
N LEU A 533 6.74 1.85 25.03
CA LEU A 533 5.42 2.27 24.56
C LEU A 533 4.55 1.09 24.09
N CYS A 534 5.12 0.14 23.35
CA CYS A 534 4.39 -1.07 22.91
C CYS A 534 3.94 -1.92 24.10
N VAL A 535 4.82 -2.14 25.10
CA VAL A 535 4.46 -2.90 26.31
C VAL A 535 3.37 -2.20 27.11
N LEU A 536 3.47 -0.88 27.31
CA LEU A 536 2.44 -0.10 28.00
C LEU A 536 1.11 -0.12 27.24
N THR A 537 1.15 -0.08 25.91
CA THR A 537 -0.04 -0.21 25.06
C THR A 537 -0.71 -1.57 25.23
N GLY A 538 0.07 -2.65 25.28
CA GLY A 538 -0.44 -3.99 25.60
C GLY A 538 -1.06 -4.06 27.00
N CYS A 539 -0.42 -3.44 28.00
CA CYS A 539 -0.97 -3.35 29.36
C CYS A 539 -2.28 -2.55 29.39
N ASN A 540 -2.37 -1.45 28.64
CA ASN A 540 -3.57 -0.64 28.49
C ASN A 540 -4.73 -1.45 27.90
N HIS A 541 -4.50 -2.12 26.76
CA HIS A 541 -5.53 -2.91 26.07
C HIS A 541 -6.01 -4.11 26.88
N SER A 542 -5.13 -4.74 27.67
CA SER A 542 -5.46 -5.89 28.53
C SER A 542 -5.85 -5.51 29.97
N GLY A 543 -5.87 -4.22 30.32
CA GLY A 543 -6.20 -3.75 31.68
C GLY A 543 -5.20 -4.15 32.77
N LEU A 544 -3.93 -4.39 32.44
CA LEU A 544 -2.87 -4.81 33.36
C LEU A 544 -2.28 -3.60 34.11
N VAL A 545 -3.07 -3.02 35.02
CA VAL A 545 -2.72 -1.77 35.72
C VAL A 545 -1.43 -1.89 36.54
N ARG A 546 -1.25 -2.98 37.29
CA ARG A 546 -0.10 -3.15 38.18
C ARG A 546 1.19 -3.28 37.38
N GLU A 547 1.17 -4.11 36.36
CA GLU A 547 2.29 -4.36 35.46
C GLU A 547 2.63 -3.10 34.65
N GLY A 548 1.62 -2.39 34.13
CA GLY A 548 1.82 -1.12 33.43
C GLY A 548 2.52 -0.05 34.28
N LYS A 549 2.10 0.12 35.55
CA LYS A 549 2.79 1.01 36.50
C LYS A 549 4.25 0.61 36.71
N LEU A 550 4.49 -0.69 36.91
CA LEU A 550 5.83 -1.23 37.16
C LEU A 550 6.75 -0.96 35.96
N MET A 551 6.26 -1.20 34.74
CA MET A 551 6.99 -0.92 33.51
C MET A 551 7.29 0.58 33.34
N PHE A 552 6.30 1.45 33.53
CA PHE A 552 6.46 2.90 33.39
C PHE A 552 7.53 3.48 34.34
N TYR A 553 7.51 3.10 35.62
CA TYR A 553 8.52 3.57 36.57
C TYR A 553 9.90 2.93 36.34
N SER A 554 9.95 1.69 35.84
CA SER A 554 11.21 1.02 35.52
C SER A 554 12.00 1.73 34.41
N MET A 555 11.32 2.40 33.46
CA MET A 555 11.94 3.13 32.35
C MET A 555 13.10 4.02 32.83
N LYS A 556 12.82 4.91 33.79
CA LYS A 556 13.80 5.85 34.31
C LYS A 556 14.70 5.24 35.38
N THR A 557 14.14 4.43 36.28
CA THR A 557 14.86 3.94 37.46
C THR A 557 15.83 2.80 37.17
N SER A 558 15.49 1.94 36.21
CA SER A 558 16.26 0.73 35.89
C SER A 558 16.97 0.82 34.55
N TYR A 559 16.43 1.57 33.58
CA TYR A 559 16.93 1.59 32.20
C TYR A 559 17.40 2.98 31.72
N GLY A 560 17.27 4.03 32.54
CA GLY A 560 17.67 5.40 32.18
C GLY A 560 16.87 6.03 31.03
N VAL A 561 15.78 5.40 30.58
CA VAL A 561 14.89 5.90 29.53
C VAL A 561 13.90 6.89 30.13
N SER A 562 13.89 8.12 29.64
CA SER A 562 12.96 9.15 30.12
C SER A 562 11.59 8.99 29.46
N PRO A 563 10.49 8.89 30.22
CA PRO A 563 9.16 8.75 29.62
C PRO A 563 8.76 9.99 28.80
N GLY A 564 8.53 9.80 27.50
CA GLY A 564 7.99 10.82 26.59
C GLY A 564 6.47 10.98 26.68
N ARG A 565 5.90 11.95 25.93
CA ARG A 565 4.46 12.28 25.92
C ARG A 565 3.55 11.06 25.70
N GLN A 566 3.89 10.19 24.74
CA GLN A 566 3.07 9.02 24.41
C GLN A 566 2.96 8.01 25.56
N HIS A 567 4.00 7.86 26.39
CA HIS A 567 3.97 6.96 27.56
C HIS A 567 3.01 7.48 28.63
N TYR A 568 3.05 8.79 28.91
CA TYR A 568 2.11 9.43 29.82
C TYR A 568 0.67 9.28 29.33
N SER A 569 0.42 9.54 28.04
CA SER A 569 -0.91 9.36 27.45
C SER A 569 -1.43 7.93 27.59
N CYS A 570 -0.58 6.93 27.35
CA CYS A 570 -0.94 5.52 27.49
C CYS A 570 -1.27 5.16 28.96
N MET A 571 -0.48 5.64 29.91
CA MET A 571 -0.72 5.40 31.33
C MET A 571 -1.96 6.10 31.87
N ILE A 572 -2.24 7.34 31.43
CA ILE A 572 -3.45 8.08 31.80
C ILE A 572 -4.69 7.35 31.28
N ASP A 573 -4.66 6.81 30.05
CA ASP A 573 -5.76 6.01 29.50
C ASP A 573 -5.97 4.71 30.30
N LEU A 574 -4.89 4.00 30.65
CA LEU A 574 -4.94 2.78 31.46
C LEU A 574 -5.53 3.03 32.86
N LEU A 575 -5.06 4.07 33.56
CA LEU A 575 -5.55 4.43 34.89
C LEU A 575 -6.99 4.95 34.83
N GLY A 576 -7.31 5.76 33.82
CA GLY A 576 -8.63 6.31 33.58
C GLY A 576 -9.67 5.22 33.33
N ARG A 577 -9.37 4.24 32.46
CA ARG A 577 -10.24 3.07 32.23
C ARG A 577 -10.43 2.24 33.49
N ALA A 578 -9.40 2.09 34.31
CA ALA A 578 -9.46 1.38 35.58
C ALA A 578 -10.20 2.14 36.70
N GLY A 579 -10.59 3.41 36.48
CA GLY A 579 -11.30 4.23 37.46
C GLY A 579 -10.40 4.92 38.48
N LEU A 580 -9.08 4.82 38.34
CA LEU A 580 -8.08 5.48 39.20
C LEU A 580 -7.86 6.93 38.74
N LEU A 581 -8.94 7.72 38.75
CA LEU A 581 -8.99 9.04 38.13
C LEU A 581 -8.09 10.09 38.82
N GLU A 582 -7.96 10.01 40.15
CA GLU A 582 -7.09 10.91 40.93
C GLU A 582 -5.62 10.68 40.59
N GLU A 583 -5.19 9.41 40.55
CA GLU A 583 -3.83 9.05 40.12
C GLU A 583 -3.56 9.43 38.66
N ALA A 584 -4.56 9.32 37.78
CA ALA A 584 -4.45 9.73 36.38
C ALA A 584 -4.26 11.26 36.26
N GLU A 585 -4.95 12.06 37.08
CA GLU A 585 -4.78 13.51 37.15
C GLU A 585 -3.39 13.90 37.68
N GLU A 586 -2.92 13.25 38.76
CA GLU A 586 -1.57 13.48 39.29
C GLU A 586 -0.47 13.16 38.27
N LEU A 587 -0.63 12.08 37.51
CA LEU A 587 0.33 11.69 36.48
C LEU A 587 0.32 12.67 35.30
N LEU A 588 -0.84 13.21 34.94
CA LEU A 588 -0.98 14.24 33.91
C LEU A 588 -0.21 15.51 34.28
N GLN A 589 -0.23 15.92 35.55
CA GLN A 589 0.51 17.10 36.02
C GLN A 589 2.04 16.93 35.94
N GLN A 590 2.53 15.69 35.92
CA GLN A 590 3.95 15.36 35.80
C GLN A 590 4.41 15.22 34.34
N ALA A 591 3.49 15.22 33.38
CA ALA A 591 3.79 14.98 31.97
C ALA A 591 4.61 16.14 31.34
N PRO A 592 5.57 15.83 30.45
CA PRO A 592 6.33 16.85 29.74
C PRO A 592 5.43 17.58 28.72
N GLY A 593 5.07 18.82 29.06
CA GLY A 593 4.14 19.66 28.30
C GLY A 593 2.73 19.57 28.87
N ILE A 594 2.38 20.52 29.74
CA ILE A 594 1.13 20.59 30.54
C ILE A 594 -0.14 20.80 29.66
N GLY A 595 -0.03 20.69 28.33
CA GLY A 595 -1.09 21.05 27.37
C GLY A 595 -1.32 20.04 26.23
N ASP A 596 -1.08 18.74 26.45
CA ASP A 596 -1.41 17.73 25.43
C ASP A 596 -2.91 17.42 25.43
N SER A 597 -3.59 17.83 24.37
CA SER A 597 -5.05 17.66 24.18
C SER A 597 -5.48 16.18 24.21
N LYS A 598 -4.64 15.25 23.74
CA LYS A 598 -4.97 13.82 23.71
C LYS A 598 -5.09 13.22 25.10
N MET A 599 -4.23 13.65 26.03
CA MET A 599 -4.25 13.17 27.42
C MET A 599 -5.49 13.65 28.15
N TRP A 600 -5.83 14.93 28.00
CA TRP A 600 -7.04 15.50 28.59
C TRP A 600 -8.31 14.92 27.97
N SER A 601 -8.30 14.59 26.67
CA SER A 601 -9.41 13.92 25.98
C SER A 601 -9.64 12.52 26.53
N SER A 602 -8.59 11.71 26.70
CA SER A 602 -8.69 10.38 27.32
C SER A 602 -9.20 10.46 28.77
N LEU A 603 -8.73 11.45 29.55
CA LEU A 603 -9.18 11.66 30.92
C LEU A 603 -10.66 12.08 30.98
N LEU A 604 -11.12 13.00 30.11
CA LEU A 604 -12.53 13.40 30.03
C LEU A 604 -13.43 12.22 29.68
N ARG A 605 -13.01 11.37 28.73
CA ARG A 605 -13.71 10.12 28.39
C ARG A 605 -13.81 9.20 29.60
N SER A 606 -12.74 9.06 30.37
CA SER A 606 -12.71 8.22 31.57
C SER A 606 -13.60 8.77 32.70
N CYS A 607 -13.57 10.09 32.92
CA CYS A 607 -14.47 10.78 33.86
C CYS A 607 -15.94 10.58 33.50
N ARG A 608 -16.26 10.60 32.20
CA ARG A 608 -17.59 10.29 31.69
C ARG A 608 -18.01 8.85 32.02
N MET A 609 -17.17 7.86 31.72
CA MET A 609 -17.46 6.44 31.99
C MET A 609 -17.69 6.16 33.49
N HIS A 610 -16.90 6.79 34.36
CA HIS A 610 -16.97 6.61 35.81
C HIS A 610 -17.83 7.65 36.54
N LYS A 611 -18.54 8.52 35.79
CA LYS A 611 -19.43 9.57 36.31
C LYS A 611 -18.76 10.54 37.31
N ASN A 612 -17.49 10.85 37.12
CA ASN A 612 -16.77 11.83 37.95
C ASN A 612 -16.97 13.25 37.41
N GLU A 613 -17.93 13.96 37.99
CA GLU A 613 -18.33 15.29 37.54
C GLU A 613 -17.25 16.35 37.77
N MET A 614 -16.62 16.36 38.95
CA MET A 614 -15.66 17.40 39.32
C MET A 614 -14.42 17.40 38.43
N LEU A 615 -13.82 16.23 38.19
CA LEU A 615 -12.67 16.11 37.31
C LEU A 615 -13.06 16.30 35.84
N GLY A 616 -14.21 15.77 35.42
CA GLY A 616 -14.68 15.91 34.04
C GLY A 616 -14.96 17.37 33.65
N ARG A 617 -15.56 18.19 34.52
CA ARG A 617 -15.78 19.62 34.25
C ARG A 617 -14.45 20.39 34.10
N ARG A 618 -13.44 20.07 34.90
CA ARG A 618 -12.10 20.66 34.78
C ARG A 618 -11.42 20.24 33.47
N ALA A 619 -11.43 18.94 33.15
CA ALA A 619 -10.86 18.43 31.90
C ALA A 619 -11.53 19.04 30.66
N ALA A 620 -12.86 19.18 30.68
CA ALA A 620 -13.62 19.86 29.62
C ALA A 620 -13.19 21.31 29.41
N LYS A 621 -12.99 22.07 30.50
CA LYS A 621 -12.52 23.46 30.42
C LYS A 621 -11.12 23.55 29.81
N VAL A 622 -10.19 22.73 30.29
CA VAL A 622 -8.80 22.74 29.81
C VAL A 622 -8.72 22.34 28.33
N LEU A 623 -9.50 21.34 27.89
CA LEU A 623 -9.54 20.93 26.49
C LEU A 623 -9.97 22.06 25.54
N VAL A 624 -11.02 22.81 25.91
CA VAL A 624 -11.51 23.94 25.13
C VAL A 624 -10.50 25.09 25.08
N GLU A 625 -9.71 25.27 26.14
CA GLU A 625 -8.62 26.26 26.17
C GLU A 625 -7.41 25.84 25.33
N LEU A 626 -7.11 24.53 25.27
CA LEU A 626 -5.96 23.98 24.52
C LEU A 626 -6.21 23.89 23.02
N GLU A 627 -7.40 23.45 22.60
CA GLU A 627 -7.77 23.33 21.19
C GLU A 627 -9.05 24.13 20.88
N PRO A 628 -8.98 25.47 20.97
CA PRO A 628 -10.13 26.35 20.77
C PRO A 628 -10.75 26.29 19.36
N GLU A 629 -10.04 25.67 18.41
CA GLU A 629 -10.42 25.56 17.00
C GLU A 629 -10.76 24.11 16.58
N ASN A 630 -10.65 23.12 17.48
CA ASN A 630 -10.92 21.71 17.15
C ASN A 630 -12.37 21.32 17.47
N SER A 631 -13.22 21.16 16.45
CA SER A 631 -14.64 20.83 16.62
C SER A 631 -14.89 19.48 17.31
N ALA A 632 -14.00 18.50 17.15
CA ALA A 632 -14.09 17.20 17.83
C ALA A 632 -14.01 17.34 19.37
N VAL A 633 -13.23 18.32 19.86
CA VAL A 633 -13.12 18.62 21.28
C VAL A 633 -14.43 19.20 21.83
N TYR A 634 -15.06 20.13 21.10
CA TYR A 634 -16.35 20.68 21.49
C TYR A 634 -17.46 19.62 21.49
N LEU A 635 -17.45 18.70 20.53
CA LEU A 635 -18.38 17.57 20.50
C LEU A 635 -18.18 16.64 21.70
N GLN A 636 -16.94 16.30 22.02
CA GLN A 636 -16.60 15.47 23.17
C GLN A 636 -17.07 16.12 24.49
N VAL A 637 -16.84 17.42 24.64
CA VAL A 637 -17.23 18.19 25.82
C VAL A 637 -18.75 18.33 25.91
N SER A 638 -19.44 18.59 24.80
CA SER A 638 -20.91 18.63 24.75
C SER A 638 -21.53 17.28 25.15
N ASN A 639 -20.96 16.16 24.68
CA ASN A 639 -21.41 14.82 25.06
C ASN A 639 -21.25 14.55 26.56
N PHE A 640 -20.15 15.00 27.17
CA PHE A 640 -19.96 14.91 28.62
C PHE A 640 -21.08 15.66 29.39
N TYR A 641 -21.35 16.93 29.06
CA TYR A 641 -22.41 17.71 29.73
C TYR A 641 -23.83 17.16 29.47
N SER A 642 -24.07 16.59 28.28
CA SER A 642 -25.35 15.94 27.95
C SER A 642 -25.62 14.73 28.85
N GLU A 643 -24.60 13.91 29.13
CA GLU A 643 -24.73 12.72 29.99
C GLU A 643 -24.89 13.07 31.48
N LEU A 644 -24.44 14.25 31.91
CA LEU A 644 -24.74 14.81 33.23
C LEU A 644 -26.16 15.41 33.33
N GLY A 645 -26.92 15.44 32.23
CA GLY A 645 -28.26 16.03 32.17
C GLY A 645 -28.28 17.55 32.00
N GLU A 646 -27.13 18.18 31.75
CA GLU A 646 -27.00 19.63 31.57
C GLU A 646 -27.14 20.03 30.08
N PHE A 647 -28.31 19.75 29.52
CA PHE A 647 -28.58 19.91 28.08
C PHE A 647 -28.43 21.35 27.58
N SER A 648 -28.67 22.36 28.42
CA SER A 648 -28.51 23.78 28.06
C SER A 648 -27.05 24.14 27.80
N ILE A 649 -26.13 23.67 28.66
CA ILE A 649 -24.69 23.87 28.53
C ILE A 649 -24.18 23.09 27.33
N ALA A 650 -24.64 21.85 27.14
CA ALA A 650 -24.29 21.03 25.99
C ALA A 650 -24.71 21.66 24.64
N SER A 651 -25.89 22.27 24.57
CA SER A 651 -26.38 22.99 23.38
C SER A 651 -25.54 24.24 23.11
N HIS A 652 -25.26 25.04 24.14
CA HIS A 652 -24.44 26.25 24.01
C HIS A 652 -23.01 25.94 23.52
N ILE A 653 -22.41 24.83 23.97
CA ILE A 653 -21.10 24.37 23.51
C ILE A 653 -21.13 23.94 22.04
N ARG A 654 -22.22 23.33 21.56
CA ARG A 654 -22.41 23.01 20.13
C ARG A 654 -22.57 24.27 19.28
N GLU A 655 -23.33 25.24 19.75
CA GLU A 655 -23.49 26.54 19.08
C GLU A 655 -22.16 27.30 18.98
N LEU A 656 -21.33 27.25 20.02
CA LEU A 656 -19.98 27.83 20.01
C LEU A 656 -19.04 27.14 19.01
N ALA A 657 -19.17 25.83 18.81
CA ALA A 657 -18.41 25.09 17.81
C ALA A 657 -18.78 25.55 16.39
N ILE A 658 -20.08 25.63 16.10
CA ILE A 658 -20.62 26.10 14.82
C ILE A 658 -20.22 27.55 14.55
N ALA A 659 -20.34 28.44 15.54
CA ALA A 659 -20.00 29.86 15.38
C ALA A 659 -18.49 30.12 15.12
N ARG A 660 -17.60 29.20 15.51
CA ARG A 660 -16.16 29.30 15.26
C ARG A 660 -15.76 28.70 13.92
N GLU A 661 -16.39 27.61 13.49
CA GLU A 661 -16.29 27.11 12.11
C GLU A 661 -16.66 28.23 11.11
N VAL A 662 -17.74 28.98 11.39
CA VAL A 662 -18.20 30.13 10.57
C VAL A 662 -17.19 31.30 10.51
N LYS A 663 -16.33 31.46 11.52
CA LYS A 663 -15.31 32.54 11.52
C LYS A 663 -14.10 32.20 10.65
N ARG A 664 -13.79 30.92 10.47
CA ARG A 664 -12.74 30.41 9.57
C ARG A 664 -13.14 30.55 8.10
N GLU A 665 -14.44 30.47 7.80
CA GLU A 665 -15.04 30.56 6.46
C GLU A 665 -14.78 31.88 5.70
N THR A 666 -14.43 32.97 6.39
CA THR A 666 -14.16 34.25 5.71
C THR A 666 -12.74 34.39 5.15
N GLY A 667 -11.80 33.48 5.49
CA GLY A 667 -10.38 33.65 5.20
C GLY A 667 -9.75 32.67 4.20
N ASN A 668 -10.30 31.47 4.00
CA ASN A 668 -9.72 30.45 3.11
C ASN A 668 -10.83 29.55 2.55
N ILE A 669 -11.56 30.04 1.56
CA ILE A 669 -12.51 29.25 0.78
C ILE A 669 -11.69 28.54 -0.30
N ILE A 670 -11.51 27.21 -0.18
CA ILE A 670 -11.31 26.20 -1.25
C ILE A 670 -10.92 24.81 -0.67
N TYR A 671 -10.44 24.67 0.58
CA TYR A 671 -9.83 23.40 1.05
C TYR A 671 -10.52 22.59 2.17
N ASP A 672 -11.63 23.03 2.78
CA ASP A 672 -12.27 22.29 3.90
C ASP A 672 -13.53 21.49 3.52
N ASP A 673 -14.00 21.53 2.27
CA ASP A 673 -15.10 20.65 1.84
C ASP A 673 -14.65 19.17 1.74
N ILE A 674 -13.33 18.91 1.70
CA ILE A 674 -12.72 17.57 1.59
C ILE A 674 -12.68 16.82 2.94
N GLY A 675 -12.58 17.51 4.08
CA GLY A 675 -12.50 16.84 5.39
C GLY A 675 -13.81 16.16 5.83
N MET A 676 -14.96 16.79 5.55
CA MET A 676 -16.26 16.11 5.71
C MET A 676 -16.48 15.02 4.66
N LEU A 677 -15.87 15.16 3.48
CA LEU A 677 -15.88 14.12 2.46
C LEU A 677 -15.04 12.92 2.88
N ASP A 678 -13.89 13.07 3.53
CA ASP A 678 -13.04 11.95 4.00
C ASP A 678 -13.72 11.17 5.13
N ASP A 679 -14.30 11.85 6.13
CA ASP A 679 -15.06 11.20 7.22
C ASP A 679 -16.36 10.54 6.73
N LEU A 680 -17.03 11.13 5.74
CA LEU A 680 -18.13 10.47 5.04
C LEU A 680 -17.59 9.34 4.15
N GLU A 681 -16.46 9.50 3.46
CA GLU A 681 -15.88 8.53 2.52
C GLU A 681 -15.48 7.24 3.21
N GLU A 682 -14.83 7.31 4.37
CA GLU A 682 -14.53 6.17 5.24
C GLU A 682 -15.79 5.43 5.74
N SER A 683 -16.93 6.12 5.89
CA SER A 683 -18.18 5.51 6.39
C SER A 683 -18.92 4.62 5.37
N PHE A 684 -18.57 4.74 4.08
CA PHE A 684 -19.11 3.95 2.98
C PHE A 684 -18.16 2.85 2.49
N ASP A 685 -16.89 2.90 2.90
CA ASP A 685 -15.89 1.89 2.59
C ASP A 685 -16.12 0.64 3.44
N MET A 686 -17.05 -0.17 2.97
CA MET A 686 -17.14 -1.56 3.41
C MET A 686 -16.24 -2.42 2.55
N GLU A 687 -15.59 -3.40 3.16
CA GLU A 687 -14.71 -4.40 2.52
C GLU A 687 -15.26 -4.85 1.16
N ASP A 688 -14.61 -4.43 0.08
CA ASP A 688 -14.79 -5.04 -1.22
C ASP A 688 -13.99 -6.35 -1.20
N GLU A 689 -14.65 -7.44 -0.84
CA GLU A 689 -14.25 -8.75 -1.37
C GLU A 689 -14.50 -8.71 -2.90
N GLU A 690 -13.60 -8.05 -3.64
CA GLU A 690 -13.42 -8.32 -5.06
C GLU A 690 -12.85 -9.74 -5.14
N SER A 691 -13.76 -10.72 -5.15
CA SER A 691 -13.45 -12.00 -5.76
C SER A 691 -13.19 -11.71 -7.24
N ASP A 692 -11.91 -11.71 -7.63
CA ASP A 692 -11.50 -11.87 -9.01
C ASP A 692 -12.31 -13.04 -9.61
N PHE A 693 -13.32 -12.71 -10.41
CA PHE A 693 -13.98 -13.67 -11.28
C PHE A 693 -13.49 -13.36 -12.69
N ASP A 694 -12.66 -14.28 -13.19
CA ASP A 694 -12.37 -14.41 -14.62
C ASP A 694 -13.67 -14.28 -15.42
N PHE A 695 -13.71 -13.24 -16.24
CA PHE A 695 -14.74 -13.07 -17.25
C PHE A 695 -14.46 -14.11 -18.35
N PHE A 696 -15.49 -14.89 -18.70
CA PHE A 696 -15.51 -16.06 -19.61
C PHE A 696 -15.20 -17.44 -18.99
N ASP A 697 -16.18 -18.03 -18.32
CA ASP A 697 -16.87 -19.27 -18.75
C ASP A 697 -17.79 -19.76 -17.63
N ILE A 698 -19.12 -19.76 -17.83
CA ILE A 698 -20.03 -20.57 -17.01
C ILE A 698 -19.80 -22.01 -17.45
N PRO A 699 -19.16 -22.89 -16.66
CA PRO A 699 -18.85 -24.22 -17.13
C PRO A 699 -20.17 -24.98 -17.34
N PRO A 700 -20.46 -25.51 -18.54
CA PRO A 700 -21.54 -26.47 -18.68
C PRO A 700 -21.23 -27.65 -17.75
N TRP A 701 -22.17 -28.01 -16.87
CA TRP A 701 -21.93 -29.08 -15.90
C TRP A 701 -21.86 -30.42 -16.63
N LYS A 702 -20.65 -30.82 -17.05
CA LYS A 702 -20.33 -32.18 -17.48
C LYS A 702 -19.91 -32.93 -16.22
N SER A 703 -20.85 -33.73 -15.72
CA SER A 703 -20.61 -34.75 -14.69
C SER A 703 -19.32 -35.50 -15.05
N GLU A 704 -18.27 -35.39 -14.24
CA GLU A 704 -17.29 -36.48 -14.14
C GLU A 704 -16.25 -36.38 -12.99
N ARG A 705 -16.08 -35.27 -12.24
CA ARG A 705 -14.99 -35.22 -11.23
C ARG A 705 -15.26 -34.52 -9.89
N GLY A 706 -16.50 -34.36 -9.44
CA GLY A 706 -16.80 -33.76 -8.12
C GLY A 706 -17.92 -34.50 -7.39
N GLY A 707 -17.72 -34.82 -6.10
CA GLY A 707 -18.66 -35.57 -5.25
C GLY A 707 -19.98 -34.87 -4.90
N LYS A 708 -20.56 -34.06 -5.81
CA LYS A 708 -21.88 -33.44 -5.65
C LYS A 708 -22.99 -34.38 -6.13
N VAL A 709 -24.12 -34.42 -5.43
CA VAL A 709 -25.27 -35.28 -5.79
C VAL A 709 -26.22 -34.53 -6.71
N LEU A 710 -26.39 -35.00 -7.93
CA LEU A 710 -27.29 -34.38 -8.91
C LEU A 710 -28.74 -34.85 -8.69
N VAL A 711 -29.66 -33.89 -8.54
CA VAL A 711 -31.09 -34.10 -8.40
C VAL A 711 -31.78 -33.41 -9.58
N ASN A 712 -32.06 -34.16 -10.65
CA ASN A 712 -32.68 -33.63 -11.86
C ASN A 712 -34.22 -33.70 -11.75
N VAL A 713 -34.92 -32.59 -11.96
CA VAL A 713 -36.40 -32.51 -11.90
C VAL A 713 -37.09 -33.52 -12.83
N ASP A 714 -36.48 -33.87 -13.97
CA ASP A 714 -36.99 -34.87 -14.90
C ASP A 714 -37.07 -36.26 -14.28
N SER A 715 -36.14 -36.58 -13.37
CA SER A 715 -36.11 -37.87 -12.67
C SER A 715 -37.27 -38.02 -11.67
N PHE A 716 -37.96 -36.91 -11.36
CA PHE A 716 -39.15 -36.88 -10.49
C PHE A 716 -40.45 -36.76 -11.28
N GLY A 717 -40.40 -36.91 -12.61
CA GLY A 717 -41.58 -36.96 -13.48
C GLY A 717 -41.97 -35.64 -14.13
N ALA A 718 -41.09 -34.64 -14.15
CA ALA A 718 -41.34 -33.39 -14.87
C ALA A 718 -41.43 -33.62 -16.40
N ALA A 719 -42.52 -33.15 -16.99
CA ALA A 719 -42.82 -33.24 -18.41
C ALA A 719 -42.13 -32.16 -19.25
N GLY A 720 -41.88 -30.97 -18.69
CA GLY A 720 -41.03 -29.96 -19.34
C GLY A 720 -41.48 -29.52 -20.75
N ASP A 721 -42.79 -29.61 -21.02
CA ASP A 721 -43.43 -29.28 -22.30
C ASP A 721 -44.08 -27.88 -22.33
N GLY A 722 -44.12 -27.19 -21.19
CA GLY A 722 -44.71 -25.87 -20.98
C GLY A 722 -46.22 -25.88 -20.78
N VAL A 723 -46.86 -27.06 -20.71
CA VAL A 723 -48.32 -27.23 -20.63
C VAL A 723 -48.72 -28.09 -19.44
N SER A 724 -47.98 -29.16 -19.20
CA SER A 724 -48.21 -30.09 -18.10
C SER A 724 -47.78 -29.47 -16.77
N ASP A 725 -48.57 -29.67 -15.71
CA ASP A 725 -48.24 -29.17 -14.37
C ASP A 725 -47.07 -29.97 -13.76
N ASP A 726 -45.90 -29.34 -13.69
CA ASP A 726 -44.66 -29.92 -13.20
C ASP A 726 -44.42 -29.67 -11.70
N THR A 727 -45.37 -29.02 -11.01
CA THR A 727 -45.21 -28.57 -9.61
C THR A 727 -44.80 -29.70 -8.67
N GLN A 728 -45.49 -30.84 -8.73
CA GLN A 728 -45.21 -31.96 -7.82
C GLN A 728 -43.83 -32.58 -8.05
N ALA A 729 -43.32 -32.53 -9.29
CA ALA A 729 -41.97 -33.01 -9.59
C ALA A 729 -40.92 -32.08 -8.98
N PHE A 730 -41.13 -30.75 -9.06
CA PHE A 730 -40.27 -29.76 -8.43
C PHE A 730 -40.27 -29.85 -6.90
N GLU A 731 -41.43 -30.03 -6.26
CA GLU A 731 -41.52 -30.21 -4.80
C GLU A 731 -40.74 -31.45 -4.33
N LYS A 732 -40.92 -32.60 -4.99
CA LYS A 732 -40.19 -33.83 -4.64
C LYS A 732 -38.69 -33.74 -4.89
N ALA A 733 -38.29 -33.09 -5.99
CA ALA A 733 -36.89 -32.85 -6.29
C ALA A 733 -36.25 -31.90 -5.27
N TRP A 734 -36.98 -30.85 -4.85
CA TRP A 734 -36.56 -29.95 -3.78
C TRP A 734 -36.37 -30.68 -2.46
N ASP A 735 -37.36 -31.43 -2.00
CA ASP A 735 -37.30 -32.17 -0.72
C ASP A 735 -36.11 -33.13 -0.70
N THR A 736 -35.87 -33.81 -1.83
CA THR A 736 -34.71 -34.68 -1.97
C THR A 736 -33.41 -33.90 -1.92
N ALA A 737 -33.25 -32.84 -2.71
CA ALA A 737 -32.03 -32.04 -2.76
C ALA A 737 -31.73 -31.34 -1.43
N CYS A 738 -32.75 -30.81 -0.75
CA CYS A 738 -32.62 -30.09 0.51
C CYS A 738 -32.27 -31.02 1.70
N SER A 739 -32.65 -32.30 1.61
CA SER A 739 -32.26 -33.34 2.59
C SER A 739 -30.85 -33.93 2.35
N MET A 740 -30.14 -33.51 1.30
CA MET A 740 -28.82 -34.04 0.94
C MET A 740 -27.72 -33.01 1.18
N SER A 741 -26.52 -33.48 1.54
CA SER A 741 -25.32 -32.64 1.59
C SER A 741 -24.70 -32.47 0.20
N GLN A 742 -24.36 -31.25 -0.21
CA GLN A 742 -23.72 -30.95 -1.50
C GLN A 742 -24.56 -31.36 -2.72
N ALA A 743 -25.88 -31.16 -2.65
CA ALA A 743 -26.77 -31.44 -3.77
C ALA A 743 -26.76 -30.34 -4.84
N VAL A 744 -27.06 -30.74 -6.07
CA VAL A 744 -27.34 -29.86 -7.21
C VAL A 744 -28.77 -30.14 -7.69
N LEU A 745 -29.71 -29.23 -7.43
CA LEU A 745 -31.05 -29.28 -8.03
C LEU A 745 -30.94 -28.73 -9.46
N LEU A 746 -31.16 -29.59 -10.47
CA LEU A 746 -31.01 -29.25 -11.88
C LEU A 746 -32.36 -29.07 -12.56
N VAL A 747 -32.55 -27.92 -13.21
CA VAL A 747 -33.61 -27.62 -14.20
C VAL A 747 -32.96 -27.63 -15.61
N PRO A 748 -33.12 -28.71 -16.39
CA PRO A 748 -32.41 -28.93 -17.65
C PRO A 748 -32.68 -27.90 -18.75
N GLN A 749 -31.65 -27.61 -19.55
CA GLN A 749 -31.71 -26.75 -20.73
C GLN A 749 -32.68 -27.28 -21.81
N GLY A 750 -33.32 -26.36 -22.54
CA GLY A 750 -34.13 -26.68 -23.73
C GLY A 750 -35.53 -27.20 -23.44
N ARG A 751 -35.97 -27.13 -22.17
CA ARG A 751 -37.29 -27.56 -21.71
C ARG A 751 -38.00 -26.43 -20.98
N ASN A 752 -39.33 -26.48 -20.97
CA ASN A 752 -40.19 -25.46 -20.39
C ASN A 752 -41.07 -26.10 -19.30
N TYR A 753 -40.92 -25.71 -18.04
CA TYR A 753 -41.63 -26.35 -16.93
C TYR A 753 -42.73 -25.43 -16.41
N LEU A 754 -43.99 -25.85 -16.49
CA LEU A 754 -45.10 -25.08 -15.92
C LEU A 754 -45.22 -25.40 -14.43
N VAL A 755 -44.91 -24.43 -13.57
CA VAL A 755 -44.88 -24.60 -12.11
C VAL A 755 -45.86 -23.65 -11.47
N ASN A 756 -46.81 -24.17 -10.68
CA ASN A 756 -47.77 -23.37 -9.91
C ASN A 756 -47.08 -22.66 -8.73
N ALA A 757 -47.82 -21.76 -8.06
CA ALA A 757 -47.36 -21.08 -6.84
C ALA A 757 -46.86 -22.07 -5.77
N THR A 758 -45.55 -22.00 -5.47
CA THR A 758 -44.83 -23.00 -4.67
C THR A 758 -43.87 -22.33 -3.68
N LYS A 759 -43.79 -22.88 -2.47
CA LYS A 759 -42.86 -22.45 -1.43
C LYS A 759 -41.81 -23.52 -1.18
N PHE A 760 -40.55 -23.18 -1.43
CA PHE A 760 -39.39 -24.01 -1.19
C PHE A 760 -38.73 -23.58 0.13
N GLN A 761 -38.95 -24.37 1.18
CA GLN A 761 -38.50 -24.02 2.53
C GLN A 761 -37.28 -24.84 2.97
N GLY A 762 -36.30 -24.16 3.56
CA GLY A 762 -35.21 -24.77 4.32
C GLY A 762 -35.53 -24.90 5.83
N PRO A 763 -34.52 -25.18 6.68
CA PRO A 763 -33.10 -25.25 6.35
C PRO A 763 -32.73 -26.55 5.62
N CYS A 764 -31.80 -26.45 4.67
CA CYS A 764 -31.25 -27.62 3.99
C CYS A 764 -30.03 -28.18 4.74
N GLN A 765 -29.78 -29.50 4.64
CA GLN A 765 -28.77 -30.19 5.44
C GLN A 765 -27.32 -29.79 5.10
N GLY A 766 -27.07 -29.23 3.91
CA GLY A 766 -25.76 -28.72 3.52
C GLY A 766 -25.82 -27.72 2.37
N ARG A 767 -24.66 -27.33 1.83
CA ARG A 767 -24.57 -26.37 0.71
C ARG A 767 -25.32 -26.91 -0.51
N LEU A 768 -26.37 -26.20 -0.93
CA LEU A 768 -27.21 -26.52 -2.07
C LEU A 768 -26.84 -25.62 -3.26
N THR A 769 -26.70 -26.22 -4.44
CA THR A 769 -26.64 -25.48 -5.71
C THR A 769 -27.94 -25.70 -6.47
N ILE A 770 -28.57 -24.64 -6.94
CA ILE A 770 -29.78 -24.69 -7.78
C ILE A 770 -29.34 -24.24 -9.16
N GLN A 771 -29.20 -25.21 -10.07
CA GLN A 771 -28.79 -25.01 -11.45
C GLN A 771 -30.03 -24.86 -12.33
N ILE A 772 -30.29 -23.65 -12.83
CA ILE A 772 -31.41 -23.37 -13.72
C ILE A 772 -30.90 -23.08 -15.13
N ASP A 773 -30.97 -24.07 -16.01
CA ASP A 773 -30.58 -23.95 -17.42
C ASP A 773 -31.77 -23.93 -18.39
N GLY A 774 -32.93 -24.45 -17.95
CA GLY A 774 -34.20 -24.42 -18.69
C GLY A 774 -35.08 -23.21 -18.38
N THR A 775 -36.33 -23.26 -18.85
CA THR A 775 -37.35 -22.23 -18.58
C THR A 775 -38.34 -22.72 -17.53
N ILE A 776 -38.58 -21.94 -16.48
CA ILE A 776 -39.68 -22.15 -15.54
C ILE A 776 -40.78 -21.13 -15.88
N LEU A 777 -41.99 -21.61 -16.12
CA LEU A 777 -43.16 -20.83 -16.55
C LEU A 777 -44.21 -20.77 -15.45
N ALA A 778 -44.78 -19.59 -15.23
CA ALA A 778 -45.92 -19.42 -14.37
C ALA A 778 -47.24 -19.71 -15.13
N PRO A 779 -48.30 -20.13 -14.42
CA PRO A 779 -49.65 -20.06 -14.93
C PRO A 779 -50.04 -18.61 -15.28
N ASP A 780 -50.60 -18.42 -16.47
CA ASP A 780 -50.93 -17.10 -16.99
C ASP A 780 -52.32 -16.60 -16.54
N GLU A 781 -53.25 -17.50 -16.19
CA GLU A 781 -54.63 -17.19 -15.81
C GLU A 781 -54.78 -16.71 -14.35
N PRO A 782 -55.11 -15.42 -14.10
CA PRO A 782 -55.26 -14.90 -12.74
C PRO A 782 -56.38 -15.55 -11.94
N SER A 783 -57.41 -16.05 -12.64
CA SER A 783 -58.57 -16.72 -12.03
C SER A 783 -58.22 -18.08 -11.41
N ASN A 784 -57.17 -18.72 -11.91
CA ASN A 784 -56.70 -20.04 -11.45
C ASN A 784 -55.65 -19.93 -10.34
N TRP A 785 -55.25 -18.72 -9.95
CA TRP A 785 -54.19 -18.52 -8.96
C TRP A 785 -54.66 -18.88 -7.55
N ASN A 786 -53.81 -19.58 -6.79
CA ASN A 786 -54.13 -20.00 -5.43
C ASN A 786 -54.33 -18.77 -4.52
N PRO A 787 -55.53 -18.56 -3.94
CA PRO A 787 -55.80 -17.41 -3.07
C PRO A 787 -54.94 -17.36 -1.82
N LYS A 788 -54.46 -18.52 -1.33
CA LYS A 788 -53.56 -18.59 -0.16
C LYS A 788 -52.14 -18.09 -0.47
N LEU A 789 -51.77 -18.06 -1.75
CA LEU A 789 -50.47 -17.61 -2.26
C LEU A 789 -50.65 -16.44 -3.24
N ALA A 790 -51.63 -15.57 -2.99
CA ALA A 790 -52.02 -14.49 -3.90
C ALA A 790 -50.89 -13.51 -4.28
N ARG A 791 -49.77 -13.50 -3.54
CA ARG A 791 -48.64 -12.58 -3.71
C ARG A 791 -47.31 -13.28 -4.02
N LEU A 792 -47.31 -14.61 -4.13
CA LEU A 792 -46.08 -15.41 -4.23
C LEU A 792 -46.20 -16.44 -5.36
N TRP A 793 -45.16 -16.54 -6.18
CA TRP A 793 -44.99 -17.63 -7.14
C TRP A 793 -43.86 -18.59 -6.73
N LEU A 794 -42.59 -18.27 -7.01
CA LEU A 794 -41.44 -19.08 -6.58
C LEU A 794 -40.81 -18.43 -5.35
N ASP A 795 -41.17 -18.93 -4.17
CA ASP A 795 -40.74 -18.39 -2.87
C ASP A 795 -39.76 -19.34 -2.19
N PHE A 796 -38.50 -18.91 -2.07
CA PHE A 796 -37.43 -19.65 -1.41
C PHE A 796 -37.16 -19.02 -0.04
N SER A 797 -37.33 -19.80 1.03
CA SER A 797 -37.21 -19.24 2.38
C SER A 797 -36.41 -20.09 3.35
N LYS A 798 -35.82 -19.44 4.36
CA LYS A 798 -34.99 -20.07 5.41
C LYS A 798 -33.79 -20.83 4.84
N LEU A 799 -33.14 -20.26 3.83
CA LEU A 799 -31.94 -20.81 3.20
C LEU A 799 -30.68 -20.27 3.89
N ASP A 800 -29.63 -21.08 3.92
CA ASP A 800 -28.30 -20.69 4.41
C ASP A 800 -27.21 -21.24 3.47
N GLY A 801 -26.41 -20.36 2.86
CA GLY A 801 -25.27 -20.76 2.03
C GLY A 801 -25.65 -21.39 0.68
N VAL A 802 -26.74 -20.95 0.05
CA VAL A 802 -27.28 -21.50 -1.21
C VAL A 802 -26.81 -20.70 -2.42
N LEU A 803 -26.48 -21.40 -3.52
CA LEU A 803 -26.10 -20.80 -4.80
C LEU A 803 -27.15 -21.11 -5.89
N PHE A 804 -27.80 -20.08 -6.41
CA PHE A 804 -28.56 -20.13 -7.65
C PHE A 804 -27.65 -19.75 -8.82
N GLN A 805 -27.60 -20.57 -9.87
CA GLN A 805 -26.78 -20.30 -11.04
C GLN A 805 -27.38 -20.91 -12.31
N GLY A 806 -26.98 -20.38 -13.46
CA GLY A 806 -27.33 -20.90 -14.78
C GLY A 806 -27.72 -19.79 -15.75
N ASN A 807 -28.03 -20.16 -16.99
CA ASN A 807 -28.48 -19.23 -18.04
C ASN A 807 -29.98 -19.39 -18.36
N GLY A 808 -30.72 -20.10 -17.51
CA GLY A 808 -32.14 -20.36 -17.66
C GLY A 808 -33.02 -19.14 -17.41
N VAL A 809 -34.31 -19.33 -17.67
CA VAL A 809 -35.32 -18.26 -17.66
C VAL A 809 -36.40 -18.57 -16.62
N ILE A 810 -36.74 -17.58 -15.79
CA ILE A 810 -37.92 -17.60 -14.93
C ILE A 810 -38.92 -16.62 -15.53
N ASP A 811 -40.00 -17.12 -16.14
CA ASP A 811 -40.99 -16.32 -16.85
C ASP A 811 -42.33 -16.31 -16.10
N GLY A 812 -42.71 -15.14 -15.61
CA GLY A 812 -43.94 -14.94 -14.83
C GLY A 812 -45.22 -14.86 -15.66
N SER A 813 -45.17 -14.89 -16.99
CA SER A 813 -46.37 -14.89 -17.84
C SER A 813 -47.39 -13.78 -17.50
N GLY A 814 -46.91 -12.57 -17.20
CA GLY A 814 -47.69 -11.48 -16.61
C GLY A 814 -48.73 -10.78 -17.51
N SER A 815 -48.79 -11.07 -18.81
CA SER A 815 -49.62 -10.31 -19.78
C SER A 815 -51.11 -10.17 -19.38
N LYS A 816 -51.74 -11.28 -18.97
CA LYS A 816 -53.13 -11.30 -18.50
C LYS A 816 -53.30 -10.59 -17.14
N TRP A 817 -52.30 -10.69 -16.26
CA TRP A 817 -52.28 -9.98 -14.98
C TRP A 817 -52.22 -8.46 -15.17
N TRP A 818 -51.39 -7.99 -16.09
CA TRP A 818 -51.29 -6.58 -16.43
C TRP A 818 -52.59 -6.06 -17.04
N ALA A 819 -53.22 -6.82 -17.94
CA ALA A 819 -54.52 -6.47 -18.53
C ALA A 819 -55.65 -6.37 -17.49
N ALA A 820 -55.60 -7.21 -16.45
CA ALA A 820 -56.55 -7.18 -15.33
C ALA A 820 -56.23 -6.12 -14.26
N SER A 821 -55.06 -5.47 -14.32
CA SER A 821 -54.61 -4.53 -13.31
C SER A 821 -55.46 -3.25 -13.25
N CYS A 822 -55.79 -2.81 -12.04
CA CYS A 822 -56.46 -1.52 -11.84
C CYS A 822 -55.58 -0.31 -12.22
N LYS A 823 -54.25 -0.51 -12.30
CA LYS A 823 -53.31 0.53 -12.74
C LYS A 823 -53.38 0.75 -14.26
N LYS A 824 -53.74 -0.27 -15.05
CA LYS A 824 -54.05 -0.13 -16.50
C LYS A 824 -55.50 0.32 -16.74
N ASN A 825 -56.46 -0.25 -16.01
CA ASN A 825 -57.87 0.12 -16.12
C ASN A 825 -58.48 0.38 -14.74
N LYS A 826 -58.70 1.65 -14.40
CA LYS A 826 -59.23 2.09 -13.09
C LYS A 826 -60.61 1.53 -12.73
N THR A 827 -61.36 0.98 -13.68
CA THR A 827 -62.65 0.31 -13.41
C THR A 827 -62.49 -1.10 -12.82
N ASN A 828 -61.29 -1.70 -12.94
CA ASN A 828 -60.99 -2.99 -12.35
C ASN A 828 -60.73 -2.87 -10.84
N PRO A 829 -61.08 -3.90 -10.04
CA PRO A 829 -60.72 -3.92 -8.62
C PRO A 829 -59.19 -4.00 -8.46
N CYS A 830 -58.62 -3.15 -7.59
CA CYS A 830 -57.20 -3.22 -7.26
C CYS A 830 -56.88 -4.48 -6.44
N LYS A 831 -56.37 -5.51 -7.13
CA LYS A 831 -55.90 -6.76 -6.53
C LYS A 831 -54.38 -6.86 -6.69
N GLY A 832 -53.73 -7.46 -5.69
CA GLY A 832 -52.32 -7.80 -5.79
C GLY A 832 -52.09 -8.94 -6.78
N ALA A 833 -50.93 -8.93 -7.43
CA ALA A 833 -50.40 -10.02 -8.25
C ALA A 833 -49.18 -10.67 -7.57
N PRO A 834 -48.78 -11.89 -7.97
CA PRO A 834 -47.62 -12.58 -7.40
C PRO A 834 -46.29 -11.98 -7.87
N SER A 835 -45.28 -12.04 -6.99
CA SER A 835 -43.88 -11.80 -7.38
C SER A 835 -43.27 -13.07 -7.95
N ALA A 836 -42.45 -12.94 -9.01
CA ALA A 836 -42.01 -14.11 -9.76
C ALA A 836 -40.98 -14.95 -9.01
N PHE A 837 -39.91 -14.32 -8.54
CA PHE A 837 -38.85 -14.98 -7.79
C PHE A 837 -38.59 -14.24 -6.47
N SER A 838 -38.71 -14.94 -5.35
CA SER A 838 -38.55 -14.37 -4.01
C SER A 838 -37.55 -15.17 -3.19
N ILE A 839 -36.62 -14.48 -2.53
CA ILE A 839 -35.75 -15.03 -1.50
C ILE A 839 -36.11 -14.33 -0.18
N ASP A 840 -36.58 -15.11 0.78
CA ASP A 840 -37.09 -14.61 2.05
C ASP A 840 -36.36 -15.21 3.25
N SER A 841 -36.09 -14.41 4.28
CA SER A 841 -35.63 -14.88 5.60
C SER A 841 -34.42 -15.82 5.50
N SER A 842 -33.46 -15.47 4.65
CA SER A 842 -32.33 -16.32 4.24
C SER A 842 -30.99 -15.63 4.43
N LYS A 843 -29.92 -16.43 4.55
CA LYS A 843 -28.55 -15.95 4.79
C LYS A 843 -27.57 -16.50 3.76
N SER A 844 -26.56 -15.69 3.39
CA SER A 844 -25.43 -16.12 2.55
C SER A 844 -25.87 -16.73 1.20
N VAL A 845 -26.82 -16.06 0.52
CA VAL A 845 -27.37 -16.53 -0.76
C VAL A 845 -26.67 -15.87 -1.94
N GLN A 846 -26.36 -16.64 -2.97
CA GLN A 846 -25.76 -16.14 -4.20
C GLN A 846 -26.66 -16.43 -5.41
N VAL A 847 -26.80 -15.48 -6.33
CA VAL A 847 -27.57 -15.63 -7.58
C VAL A 847 -26.73 -15.17 -8.76
N LYS A 848 -26.51 -16.06 -9.75
CA LYS A 848 -25.64 -15.79 -10.91
C LYS A 848 -26.30 -16.12 -12.25
N GLY A 849 -26.28 -15.18 -13.19
CA GLY A 849 -26.54 -15.42 -14.62
C GLY A 849 -28.00 -15.64 -15.06
N LEU A 850 -28.96 -15.69 -14.13
CA LEU A 850 -30.36 -15.98 -14.43
C LEU A 850 -31.05 -14.84 -15.20
N THR A 851 -32.03 -15.21 -16.03
CA THR A 851 -32.97 -14.25 -16.64
C THR A 851 -34.33 -14.38 -15.97
N ILE A 852 -34.89 -13.27 -15.47
CA ILE A 852 -36.21 -13.20 -14.88
C ILE A 852 -37.05 -12.24 -15.74
N GLN A 853 -38.16 -12.72 -16.29
CA GLN A 853 -38.92 -11.94 -17.25
C GLN A 853 -40.43 -12.03 -17.06
N ASN A 854 -41.14 -11.05 -17.61
CA ASN A 854 -42.60 -11.01 -17.68
C ASN A 854 -43.28 -11.27 -16.33
N SER A 855 -42.75 -10.76 -15.21
CA SER A 855 -43.36 -10.98 -13.91
C SER A 855 -44.77 -10.40 -13.83
N GLN A 856 -45.66 -11.09 -13.12
CA GLN A 856 -47.01 -10.61 -12.87
C GLN A 856 -47.02 -9.32 -12.04
N GLN A 857 -46.02 -9.15 -11.16
CA GLN A 857 -45.72 -7.92 -10.45
C GLN A 857 -44.21 -7.74 -10.29
N MET A 858 -43.62 -7.99 -9.11
CA MET A 858 -42.17 -7.78 -8.91
C MET A 858 -41.38 -8.95 -9.50
N ASN A 859 -40.29 -8.69 -10.22
CA ASN A 859 -39.50 -9.73 -10.86
C ASN A 859 -38.69 -10.50 -9.82
N PHE A 860 -37.88 -9.81 -9.03
CA PHE A 860 -37.03 -10.43 -8.01
C PHE A 860 -37.18 -9.71 -6.66
N VAL A 861 -37.61 -10.42 -5.62
CA VAL A 861 -37.76 -9.90 -4.25
C VAL A 861 -36.71 -10.49 -3.32
N ILE A 862 -36.06 -9.63 -2.55
CA ILE A 862 -35.17 -9.98 -1.44
C ILE A 862 -35.79 -9.44 -0.15
N SER A 863 -36.24 -10.32 0.74
CA SER A 863 -36.96 -9.95 1.95
C SER A 863 -36.32 -10.58 3.18
N ARG A 864 -36.12 -9.80 4.26
CA ARG A 864 -35.60 -10.32 5.54
C ARG A 864 -34.29 -11.13 5.42
N CYS A 865 -33.43 -10.77 4.47
CA CYS A 865 -32.20 -11.50 4.20
C CYS A 865 -30.96 -10.82 4.75
N ASP A 866 -29.90 -11.61 4.95
CA ASP A 866 -28.55 -11.14 5.29
C ASP A 866 -27.53 -11.75 4.32
N SER A 867 -26.63 -10.94 3.79
CA SER A 867 -25.52 -11.39 2.93
C SER A 867 -26.01 -12.05 1.63
N VAL A 868 -26.64 -11.25 0.77
CA VAL A 868 -27.13 -11.70 -0.55
C VAL A 868 -26.28 -11.10 -1.67
N ARG A 869 -25.74 -11.93 -2.57
CA ARG A 869 -24.92 -11.49 -3.70
C ARG A 869 -25.56 -11.87 -5.03
N ILE A 870 -25.78 -10.89 -5.89
CA ILE A 870 -26.41 -11.03 -7.20
C ILE A 870 -25.43 -10.55 -8.26
N THR A 871 -25.15 -11.39 -9.27
CA THR A 871 -24.19 -11.07 -10.33
C THR A 871 -24.72 -11.50 -11.69
N GLY A 872 -24.71 -10.61 -12.68
CA GLY A 872 -25.05 -10.96 -14.06
C GLY A 872 -26.52 -11.34 -14.27
N VAL A 873 -27.43 -10.92 -13.39
CA VAL A 873 -28.87 -11.20 -13.52
C VAL A 873 -29.48 -10.25 -14.55
N LYS A 874 -30.36 -10.79 -15.40
CA LYS A 874 -31.13 -10.03 -16.38
C LYS A 874 -32.60 -10.00 -15.98
N VAL A 875 -33.17 -8.81 -15.92
CA VAL A 875 -34.61 -8.62 -15.73
C VAL A 875 -35.19 -7.97 -16.97
N SER A 876 -36.28 -8.53 -17.51
CA SER A 876 -36.93 -7.99 -18.70
C SER A 876 -38.46 -8.08 -18.60
N SER A 877 -39.12 -6.95 -18.52
CA SER A 877 -40.58 -6.83 -18.64
C SER A 877 -40.91 -5.62 -19.52
N PRO A 878 -42.08 -5.60 -20.21
CA PRO A 878 -42.49 -4.47 -21.02
C PRO A 878 -42.53 -3.15 -20.24
N GLU A 879 -42.18 -2.04 -20.88
CA GLU A 879 -42.21 -0.69 -20.26
C GLU A 879 -43.61 -0.31 -19.73
N ASP A 880 -44.67 -0.80 -20.37
CA ASP A 880 -46.06 -0.54 -19.95
C ASP A 880 -46.59 -1.53 -18.90
N SER A 881 -45.73 -2.38 -18.33
CA SER A 881 -46.11 -3.36 -17.32
C SER A 881 -46.31 -2.70 -15.94
N PRO A 882 -47.49 -2.79 -15.30
CA PRO A 882 -47.80 -2.03 -14.10
C PRO A 882 -47.21 -2.67 -12.83
N ASN A 883 -46.62 -1.85 -11.96
CA ASN A 883 -46.03 -2.22 -10.66
C ASN A 883 -44.95 -3.31 -10.77
N THR A 884 -44.20 -3.34 -11.87
CA THR A 884 -43.17 -4.34 -12.10
C THR A 884 -41.80 -3.86 -11.62
N ASP A 885 -41.57 -3.88 -10.31
CA ASP A 885 -40.20 -3.65 -9.80
C ASP A 885 -39.25 -4.73 -10.34
N GLY A 886 -38.04 -4.33 -10.74
CA GLY A 886 -37.03 -5.25 -11.22
C GLY A 886 -36.46 -6.07 -10.07
N ILE A 887 -35.65 -5.43 -9.23
CA ILE A 887 -35.11 -6.03 -8.00
C ILE A 887 -35.59 -5.22 -6.79
N HIS A 888 -36.47 -5.83 -6.00
CA HIS A 888 -37.07 -5.24 -4.82
C HIS A 888 -36.38 -5.73 -3.54
N ILE A 889 -35.83 -4.82 -2.75
CA ILE A 889 -35.07 -5.11 -1.53
C ILE A 889 -35.81 -4.52 -0.32
N THR A 890 -36.17 -5.38 0.62
CA THR A 890 -36.91 -4.98 1.84
C THR A 890 -36.40 -5.71 3.08
N GLN A 891 -36.32 -5.02 4.21
CA GLN A 891 -35.94 -5.60 5.51
C GLN A 891 -34.63 -6.40 5.48
N SER A 892 -33.70 -6.06 4.58
CA SER A 892 -32.51 -6.89 4.30
C SER A 892 -31.22 -6.12 4.49
N THR A 893 -30.16 -6.83 4.88
CA THR A 893 -28.84 -6.25 5.12
C THR A 893 -27.75 -6.95 4.31
N ASN A 894 -26.67 -6.23 3.99
CA ASN A 894 -25.51 -6.77 3.26
C ASN A 894 -25.92 -7.37 1.88
N VAL A 895 -26.56 -6.56 1.03
CA VAL A 895 -26.94 -6.98 -0.33
C VAL A 895 -26.01 -6.36 -1.35
N ILE A 896 -25.42 -7.18 -2.20
CA ILE A 896 -24.52 -6.77 -3.28
C ILE A 896 -25.15 -7.13 -4.63
N LEU A 897 -25.34 -6.15 -5.50
CA LEU A 897 -25.87 -6.31 -6.85
C LEU A 897 -24.82 -5.85 -7.88
N GLN A 898 -24.41 -6.73 -8.78
CA GLN A 898 -23.33 -6.45 -9.74
C GLN A 898 -23.72 -6.86 -11.15
N GLU A 899 -23.28 -6.09 -12.15
CA GLU A 899 -23.32 -6.47 -13.57
C GLU A 899 -24.70 -6.88 -14.10
N SER A 900 -25.75 -6.27 -13.55
CA SER A 900 -27.13 -6.67 -13.84
C SER A 900 -27.77 -5.72 -14.84
N LYS A 901 -28.57 -6.28 -15.76
CA LYS A 901 -29.34 -5.53 -16.76
C LYS A 901 -30.82 -5.62 -16.41
N ILE A 902 -31.47 -4.48 -16.18
CA ILE A 902 -32.83 -4.42 -15.67
C ILE A 902 -33.67 -3.50 -16.54
N GLU A 903 -34.69 -4.07 -17.18
CA GLU A 903 -35.65 -3.38 -18.05
C GLU A 903 -37.06 -3.76 -17.58
N THR A 904 -37.87 -2.80 -17.16
CA THR A 904 -39.17 -3.08 -16.54
C THR A 904 -40.09 -1.86 -16.60
N GLY A 905 -41.36 -1.99 -16.17
CA GLY A 905 -42.33 -0.90 -16.22
C GLY A 905 -42.38 -0.01 -14.97
N ASP A 906 -41.65 -0.36 -13.90
CA ASP A 906 -41.53 0.41 -12.66
C ASP A 906 -40.04 0.57 -12.25
N ASP A 907 -39.73 0.63 -10.96
CA ASP A 907 -38.37 0.82 -10.46
C ASP A 907 -37.46 -0.36 -10.88
N CYS A 908 -36.33 -0.09 -11.54
CA CYS A 908 -35.33 -1.13 -11.86
C CYS A 908 -34.81 -1.78 -10.57
N VAL A 909 -34.48 -0.95 -9.59
CA VAL A 909 -34.13 -1.40 -8.24
C VAL A 909 -34.90 -0.55 -7.25
N SER A 910 -35.67 -1.19 -6.37
CA SER A 910 -36.40 -0.53 -5.30
C SER A 910 -35.88 -0.97 -3.94
N ILE A 911 -35.43 -0.01 -3.13
CA ILE A 911 -34.89 -0.23 -1.78
C ILE A 911 -35.86 0.37 -0.78
N VAL A 912 -36.47 -0.45 0.05
CA VAL A 912 -37.52 -0.01 0.98
C VAL A 912 -37.12 -0.26 2.44
N ASN A 913 -38.08 -0.06 3.36
CA ASN A 913 -37.88 0.00 4.80
C ASN A 913 -37.04 -1.14 5.40
N ALA A 914 -36.31 -0.81 6.46
CA ALA A 914 -35.43 -1.66 7.25
C ALA A 914 -34.32 -2.34 6.42
N SER A 915 -33.86 -1.67 5.36
CA SER A 915 -32.76 -2.14 4.52
C SER A 915 -31.48 -1.38 4.82
N SER A 916 -30.35 -2.07 4.86
CA SER A 916 -29.06 -1.43 5.16
C SER A 916 -27.88 -2.10 4.47
N ASN A 917 -26.81 -1.35 4.22
CA ASN A 917 -25.62 -1.86 3.54
C ASN A 917 -25.96 -2.54 2.20
N ILE A 918 -26.44 -1.73 1.26
CA ILE A 918 -26.79 -2.15 -0.10
C ILE A 918 -25.74 -1.59 -1.05
N LYS A 919 -25.03 -2.45 -1.77
CA LYS A 919 -24.05 -2.05 -2.78
C LYS A 919 -24.49 -2.47 -4.16
N MET A 920 -24.38 -1.56 -5.11
CA MET A 920 -24.73 -1.77 -6.51
C MET A 920 -23.56 -1.32 -7.37
N LYS A 921 -23.03 -2.20 -8.25
CA LYS A 921 -21.91 -1.87 -9.15
C LYS A 921 -22.18 -2.31 -10.59
N ARG A 922 -21.90 -1.46 -11.58
CA ARG A 922 -22.12 -1.75 -13.01
C ARG A 922 -23.57 -2.16 -13.32
N ILE A 923 -24.52 -1.29 -13.03
CA ILE A 923 -25.96 -1.54 -13.29
C ILE A 923 -26.39 -0.89 -14.61
N TYR A 924 -27.07 -1.65 -15.46
CA TYR A 924 -27.83 -1.09 -16.58
C TYR A 924 -29.30 -1.08 -16.21
N CYS A 925 -29.90 0.11 -16.19
CA CYS A 925 -31.31 0.30 -15.89
C CYS A 925 -32.00 1.01 -17.06
N GLY A 926 -33.11 0.46 -17.52
CA GLY A 926 -34.07 1.19 -18.32
C GLY A 926 -34.38 0.59 -19.68
N PRO A 927 -35.63 0.75 -20.18
CA PRO A 927 -36.68 1.67 -19.68
C PRO A 927 -37.28 1.25 -18.32
N GLY A 928 -37.91 2.20 -17.62
CA GLY A 928 -38.49 2.02 -16.28
C GLY A 928 -38.51 3.32 -15.43
N HIS A 929 -38.66 3.21 -14.11
CA HIS A 929 -38.69 4.34 -13.16
C HIS A 929 -37.34 4.65 -12.49
N GLY A 930 -36.25 4.02 -12.91
CA GLY A 930 -34.92 4.28 -12.38
C GLY A 930 -34.58 3.43 -11.15
N ILE A 931 -33.66 3.94 -10.33
CA ILE A 931 -33.25 3.32 -9.06
C ILE A 931 -33.82 4.16 -7.93
N SER A 932 -34.71 3.56 -7.12
CA SER A 932 -35.49 4.28 -6.10
C SER A 932 -35.25 3.75 -4.69
N ILE A 933 -35.10 4.67 -3.74
CA ILE A 933 -35.25 4.42 -2.31
C ILE A 933 -36.66 4.85 -1.89
N GLY A 934 -37.47 3.92 -1.41
CA GLY A 934 -38.85 4.12 -0.96
C GLY A 934 -39.90 3.40 -1.81
N SER A 935 -41.19 3.61 -1.57
CA SER A 935 -41.78 4.67 -0.74
C SER A 935 -41.69 4.39 0.76
N LEU A 936 -41.09 5.30 1.52
CA LEU A 936 -40.93 5.19 2.98
C LEU A 936 -41.99 6.01 3.73
N GLY A 937 -42.34 5.58 4.94
CA GLY A 937 -43.18 6.37 5.85
C GLY A 937 -44.68 6.39 5.53
N LYS A 938 -45.15 5.54 4.61
CA LYS A 938 -46.57 5.39 4.27
C LYS A 938 -47.39 5.05 5.53
N ASP A 939 -48.60 5.57 5.65
CA ASP A 939 -49.50 5.33 6.80
C ASP A 939 -48.85 5.67 8.16
N ASN A 940 -48.05 6.75 8.19
CA ASN A 940 -47.31 7.23 9.35
C ASN A 940 -46.35 6.20 9.96
N THR A 941 -45.86 5.27 9.15
CA THR A 941 -44.90 4.24 9.57
C THR A 941 -43.47 4.78 9.71
N ILE A 942 -42.61 4.00 10.37
CA ILE A 942 -41.18 4.27 10.46
C ILE A 942 -40.49 3.73 9.20
N GLY A 943 -39.76 4.59 8.50
CA GLY A 943 -38.90 4.27 7.35
C GLY A 943 -37.42 4.42 7.72
N ILE A 944 -36.65 3.34 7.65
CA ILE A 944 -35.21 3.33 7.90
C ILE A 944 -34.48 2.70 6.71
N VAL A 945 -33.59 3.46 6.06
CA VAL A 945 -32.66 2.97 5.04
C VAL A 945 -31.28 3.57 5.29
N THR A 946 -30.22 2.76 5.31
CA THR A 946 -28.85 3.26 5.56
C THR A 946 -27.79 2.61 4.69
N ARG A 947 -26.70 3.34 4.43
CA ARG A 947 -25.50 2.81 3.74
C ARG A 947 -25.85 2.18 2.39
N VAL A 948 -26.36 3.00 1.47
CA VAL A 948 -26.66 2.58 0.09
C VAL A 948 -25.62 3.18 -0.84
N VAL A 949 -24.93 2.35 -1.62
CA VAL A 949 -23.91 2.80 -2.59
C VAL A 949 -24.26 2.26 -3.97
N LEU A 950 -24.40 3.16 -4.94
CA LEU A 950 -24.43 2.85 -6.36
C LEU A 950 -23.14 3.39 -6.99
N ASP A 951 -22.33 2.51 -7.56
CA ASP A 951 -21.11 2.88 -8.27
C ASP A 951 -21.16 2.35 -9.71
N THR A 952 -21.05 3.23 -10.70
CA THR A 952 -21.10 2.88 -12.12
C THR A 952 -22.47 2.36 -12.53
N ALA A 953 -23.29 3.21 -13.13
CA ALA A 953 -24.57 2.81 -13.70
C ALA A 953 -24.87 3.55 -15.01
N VAL A 954 -25.60 2.89 -15.91
CA VAL A 954 -26.19 3.52 -17.09
C VAL A 954 -27.70 3.46 -16.92
N ILE A 955 -28.35 4.61 -16.86
CA ILE A 955 -29.81 4.72 -16.77
C ILE A 955 -30.32 5.33 -18.08
N LYS A 956 -31.15 4.59 -18.80
CA LYS A 956 -31.59 4.94 -20.15
C LYS A 956 -33.10 4.89 -20.31
N ASP A 957 -33.67 5.89 -20.97
CA ASP A 957 -35.10 5.93 -21.32
C ASP A 957 -36.04 5.74 -20.11
N ALA A 958 -35.59 6.16 -18.93
CA ALA A 958 -36.33 6.00 -17.68
C ALA A 958 -37.06 7.29 -17.27
N SER A 959 -38.17 7.15 -16.54
CA SER A 959 -38.92 8.28 -15.96
C SER A 959 -38.13 9.01 -14.88
N ASN A 960 -37.27 8.29 -14.14
CA ASN A 960 -36.36 8.87 -13.16
C ASN A 960 -34.97 8.23 -13.26
N GLY A 961 -33.95 8.94 -12.77
CA GLY A 961 -32.61 8.40 -12.61
C GLY A 961 -32.45 7.76 -11.24
N VAL A 962 -31.90 8.52 -10.30
CA VAL A 962 -31.76 8.13 -8.89
C VAL A 962 -32.73 8.93 -8.03
N ARG A 963 -33.58 8.22 -7.27
CA ARG A 963 -34.74 8.82 -6.59
C ARG A 963 -34.85 8.39 -5.13
N ILE A 964 -35.17 9.33 -4.24
CA ILE A 964 -35.58 9.05 -2.85
C ILE A 964 -37.00 9.57 -2.67
N LYS A 965 -37.95 8.69 -2.31
CA LYS A 965 -39.38 9.02 -2.18
C LYS A 965 -39.94 8.65 -0.79
N THR A 966 -40.55 9.60 -0.10
CA THR A 966 -41.13 9.39 1.23
C THR A 966 -42.49 10.05 1.37
N TRP A 967 -43.39 9.46 2.16
CA TRP A 967 -44.71 10.01 2.48
C TRP A 967 -44.62 11.02 3.62
N GLN A 968 -45.40 12.10 3.53
CA GLN A 968 -45.70 12.96 4.67
C GLN A 968 -46.41 12.17 5.77
N GLY A 969 -46.13 12.49 7.04
CA GLY A 969 -46.63 11.80 8.23
C GLY A 969 -45.69 10.71 8.76
N GLY A 970 -44.79 10.20 7.91
CA GLY A 970 -43.79 9.18 8.28
C GLY A 970 -42.74 9.66 9.28
N SER A 971 -41.98 8.72 9.84
CA SER A 971 -40.84 8.98 10.75
C SER A 971 -39.67 8.04 10.45
N GLY A 972 -38.51 8.23 11.09
CA GLY A 972 -37.29 7.46 10.81
C GLY A 972 -36.29 8.26 9.97
N TYR A 973 -35.42 7.59 9.23
CA TYR A 973 -34.35 8.25 8.48
C TYR A 973 -33.84 7.48 7.25
N VAL A 974 -33.40 8.25 6.25
CA VAL A 974 -32.53 7.81 5.15
C VAL A 974 -31.19 8.52 5.33
N GLN A 975 -30.12 7.77 5.58
CA GLN A 975 -28.79 8.36 5.77
C GLN A 975 -27.66 7.52 5.21
N GLY A 976 -26.59 8.18 4.78
CA GLY A 976 -25.45 7.50 4.17
C GLY A 976 -25.89 6.88 2.84
N VAL A 977 -26.21 7.70 1.86
CA VAL A 977 -26.51 7.25 0.48
C VAL A 977 -25.52 7.90 -0.47
N ARG A 978 -24.88 7.10 -1.33
CA ARG A 978 -23.97 7.57 -2.37
C ARG A 978 -24.40 7.04 -3.74
N PHE A 979 -24.65 7.96 -4.66
CA PHE A 979 -24.80 7.65 -6.08
C PHE A 979 -23.59 8.23 -6.82
N GLN A 980 -22.76 7.36 -7.41
CA GLN A 980 -21.55 7.78 -8.10
C GLN A 980 -21.37 7.14 -9.49
N ASN A 981 -20.70 7.87 -10.38
CA ASN A 981 -20.35 7.42 -11.74
C ASN A 981 -21.59 6.98 -12.54
N VAL A 982 -22.65 7.79 -12.52
CA VAL A 982 -23.93 7.46 -13.18
C VAL A 982 -24.04 8.21 -14.51
N ARG A 983 -24.30 7.48 -15.59
CA ARG A 983 -24.57 8.01 -16.92
C ARG A 983 -26.07 7.97 -17.22
N MET A 984 -26.63 9.11 -17.57
CA MET A 984 -28.05 9.29 -17.91
C MET A 984 -28.23 9.40 -19.43
N GLU A 985 -29.16 8.66 -20.01
CA GLU A 985 -29.48 8.72 -21.43
C GLU A 985 -31.00 8.90 -21.61
N ASP A 986 -31.42 10.12 -21.95
CA ASP A 986 -32.81 10.48 -22.21
C ASP A 986 -33.74 10.14 -21.01
N VAL A 987 -33.26 10.44 -19.80
CA VAL A 987 -33.98 10.22 -18.52
C VAL A 987 -34.87 11.42 -18.21
N ALA A 988 -36.14 11.23 -17.81
CA ALA A 988 -37.02 12.37 -17.58
C ALA A 988 -36.66 13.19 -16.34
N ASN A 989 -36.42 12.55 -15.19
CA ASN A 989 -36.06 13.23 -13.95
C ASN A 989 -34.78 12.59 -13.33
N PRO A 990 -33.58 13.04 -13.73
CA PRO A 990 -32.32 12.39 -13.35
C PRO A 990 -32.05 12.25 -11.84
N ILE A 991 -32.23 13.32 -11.05
CA ILE A 991 -31.95 13.31 -9.60
C ILE A 991 -33.16 13.84 -8.84
N ILE A 992 -33.72 13.04 -7.94
CA ILE A 992 -34.93 13.41 -7.19
C ILE A 992 -34.83 13.03 -5.71
N ILE A 993 -35.19 13.98 -4.84
CA ILE A 993 -35.68 13.72 -3.49
C ILE A 993 -37.09 14.30 -3.39
N ASP A 994 -38.06 13.47 -3.02
CA ASP A 994 -39.47 13.87 -2.89
C ASP A 994 -40.06 13.34 -1.57
N GLN A 995 -40.13 14.22 -0.56
CA GLN A 995 -40.79 13.94 0.72
C GLN A 995 -42.31 14.19 0.70
N PHE A 996 -42.87 14.63 -0.43
CA PHE A 996 -44.30 14.86 -0.63
C PHE A 996 -44.94 13.78 -1.51
N TYR A 997 -44.26 12.63 -1.66
CA TYR A 997 -44.73 11.54 -2.48
C TYR A 997 -46.12 11.04 -2.03
N CYS A 998 -47.05 10.91 -2.98
CA CYS A 998 -48.45 10.55 -2.73
C CYS A 998 -49.04 9.76 -3.91
N ASP A 999 -49.02 8.41 -3.83
CA ASP A 999 -49.73 7.52 -4.76
C ASP A 999 -51.13 7.18 -4.20
N SER A 1000 -51.94 8.22 -3.99
CA SER A 1000 -53.33 8.11 -3.54
C SER A 1000 -54.27 8.84 -4.50
N PRO A 1001 -55.45 8.26 -4.82
CA PRO A 1001 -56.45 8.94 -5.64
C PRO A 1001 -57.08 10.16 -4.95
N LYS A 1002 -56.89 10.31 -3.63
CA LYS A 1002 -57.22 11.52 -2.86
C LYS A 1002 -55.93 12.27 -2.56
N SER A 1003 -55.96 13.60 -2.65
CA SER A 1003 -54.84 14.46 -2.26
C SER A 1003 -54.37 14.12 -0.85
N CYS A 1004 -53.09 13.79 -0.69
CA CYS A 1004 -52.50 13.59 0.62
C CYS A 1004 -52.41 14.94 1.33
N GLU A 1005 -52.85 14.99 2.58
CA GLU A 1005 -52.71 16.19 3.40
C GLU A 1005 -51.24 16.41 3.77
N ASN A 1006 -50.80 17.68 3.75
CA ASN A 1006 -49.50 18.05 4.30
C ASN A 1006 -49.51 17.80 5.81
N GLN A 1007 -48.52 17.07 6.31
CA GLN A 1007 -48.38 16.72 7.72
C GLN A 1007 -47.10 17.33 8.30
N THR A 1008 -46.97 17.33 9.63
CA THR A 1008 -45.83 17.96 10.33
C THR A 1008 -44.67 17.01 10.62
N SER A 1009 -44.71 15.79 10.07
CA SER A 1009 -43.65 14.79 10.18
C SER A 1009 -43.30 14.22 8.81
N ALA A 1010 -42.05 13.83 8.64
CA ALA A 1010 -41.56 13.09 7.48
C ALA A 1010 -40.35 12.23 7.88
N VAL A 1011 -39.94 11.31 7.01
CA VAL A 1011 -38.70 10.54 7.17
C VAL A 1011 -37.52 11.49 6.98
N ASN A 1012 -36.61 11.58 7.96
CA ASN A 1012 -35.46 12.48 7.90
C ASN A 1012 -34.46 12.04 6.81
N ILE A 1013 -34.03 12.93 5.92
CA ILE A 1013 -33.09 12.60 4.83
C ILE A 1013 -31.82 13.42 5.02
N THR A 1014 -30.68 12.75 5.24
CA THR A 1014 -29.39 13.41 5.45
C THR A 1014 -28.22 12.60 4.88
N GLN A 1015 -27.06 13.21 4.68
CA GLN A 1015 -25.83 12.56 4.21
C GLN A 1015 -26.02 11.84 2.87
N ILE A 1016 -26.44 12.60 1.86
CA ILE A 1016 -26.71 12.11 0.50
C ILE A 1016 -25.67 12.69 -0.45
N ILE A 1017 -24.91 11.83 -1.12
CA ILE A 1017 -23.83 12.21 -2.03
C ILE A 1017 -24.20 11.82 -3.46
N TYR A 1018 -24.13 12.77 -4.38
CA TYR A 1018 -24.20 12.56 -5.82
C TYR A 1018 -22.85 12.96 -6.43
N LYS A 1019 -22.12 12.03 -7.06
CA LYS A 1019 -20.76 12.24 -7.55
C LYS A 1019 -20.60 11.76 -9.01
N ASN A 1020 -20.01 12.56 -9.89
CA ASN A 1020 -19.76 12.18 -11.28
C ASN A 1020 -21.03 11.68 -12.01
N ILE A 1021 -22.12 12.44 -11.97
CA ILE A 1021 -23.36 12.09 -12.68
C ILE A 1021 -23.47 12.96 -13.92
N SER A 1022 -23.59 12.35 -15.10
CA SER A 1022 -23.64 13.09 -16.36
C SER A 1022 -24.61 12.49 -17.37
N GLY A 1023 -25.13 13.30 -18.30
CA GLY A 1023 -25.97 12.79 -19.38
C GLY A 1023 -27.12 13.71 -19.80
N THR A 1024 -28.14 13.13 -20.45
CA THR A 1024 -29.27 13.89 -21.01
C THR A 1024 -30.57 13.74 -20.21
N THR A 1025 -31.33 14.83 -20.13
CA THR A 1025 -32.67 14.88 -19.51
C THR A 1025 -33.79 15.16 -20.52
N LYS A 1026 -35.01 14.64 -20.27
CA LYS A 1026 -36.23 15.00 -21.02
C LYS A 1026 -36.99 16.19 -20.40
N SER A 1027 -36.89 16.38 -19.08
CA SER A 1027 -37.55 17.49 -18.39
C SER A 1027 -36.59 18.66 -18.17
N GLU A 1028 -37.16 19.86 -18.00
CA GLU A 1028 -36.42 21.07 -17.62
C GLU A 1028 -35.84 20.93 -16.21
N LYS A 1029 -36.60 20.35 -15.27
CA LYS A 1029 -36.19 20.10 -13.88
C LYS A 1029 -35.30 18.85 -13.79
N ALA A 1030 -34.04 18.99 -14.18
CA ALA A 1030 -33.06 17.91 -14.14
C ALA A 1030 -32.77 17.41 -12.71
N MET A 1031 -32.81 18.33 -11.74
CA MET A 1031 -32.62 18.04 -10.31
C MET A 1031 -33.78 18.61 -9.49
N LYS A 1032 -34.41 17.78 -8.64
CA LYS A 1032 -35.54 18.17 -7.79
C LYS A 1032 -35.33 17.70 -6.35
N PHE A 1033 -35.20 18.64 -5.41
CA PHE A 1033 -35.10 18.40 -3.97
C PHE A 1033 -36.32 18.99 -3.26
N ALA A 1034 -37.41 18.23 -3.19
CA ALA A 1034 -38.66 18.64 -2.57
C ALA A 1034 -38.78 18.06 -1.14
N CYS A 1035 -38.34 18.82 -0.14
CA CYS A 1035 -38.31 18.39 1.25
C CYS A 1035 -39.33 19.15 2.12
N SER A 1036 -39.74 18.56 3.24
CA SER A 1036 -40.71 19.11 4.17
C SER A 1036 -40.13 20.28 4.95
N ASP A 1037 -40.90 21.35 5.12
CA ASP A 1037 -40.49 22.51 5.92
C ASP A 1037 -40.33 22.17 7.42
N THR A 1038 -40.99 21.08 7.86
CA THR A 1038 -40.91 20.60 9.25
C THR A 1038 -39.77 19.61 9.50
N VAL A 1039 -39.32 18.90 8.45
CA VAL A 1039 -38.24 17.92 8.49
C VAL A 1039 -37.38 18.08 7.22
N PRO A 1040 -36.61 19.18 7.13
CA PRO A 1040 -35.84 19.52 5.94
C PRO A 1040 -34.76 18.47 5.64
N CYS A 1041 -34.40 18.33 4.36
CA CYS A 1041 -33.25 17.53 3.97
C CYS A 1041 -31.96 18.29 4.24
N SER A 1042 -30.91 17.61 4.69
CA SER A 1042 -29.63 18.24 5.06
C SER A 1042 -28.44 17.45 4.54
N ASN A 1043 -27.26 18.07 4.48
CA ASN A 1043 -26.01 17.41 4.07
C ASN A 1043 -26.14 16.70 2.71
N ILE A 1044 -26.78 17.37 1.74
CA ILE A 1044 -26.79 16.94 0.34
C ILE A 1044 -25.51 17.47 -0.32
N ILE A 1045 -24.71 16.58 -0.90
CA ILE A 1045 -23.43 16.92 -1.53
C ILE A 1045 -23.51 16.58 -3.01
N LEU A 1046 -23.21 17.56 -3.85
CA LEU A 1046 -23.11 17.40 -5.29
C LEU A 1046 -21.65 17.56 -5.74
N SER A 1047 -21.16 16.63 -6.55
CA SER A 1047 -19.81 16.70 -7.10
C SER A 1047 -19.80 16.30 -8.57
N ASN A 1048 -19.28 17.16 -9.44
CA ASN A 1048 -19.15 16.88 -10.88
C ASN A 1048 -20.46 16.37 -11.51
N ILE A 1049 -21.52 17.18 -11.43
CA ILE A 1049 -22.82 16.90 -12.04
C ILE A 1049 -22.91 17.64 -13.37
N ASN A 1050 -23.24 16.95 -14.46
CA ASN A 1050 -23.40 17.56 -15.77
C ASN A 1050 -24.60 16.98 -16.54
N LEU A 1051 -25.77 17.59 -16.37
CA LEU A 1051 -27.03 17.16 -16.95
C LEU A 1051 -27.55 18.23 -17.91
N GLU A 1052 -27.83 17.83 -19.15
CA GLU A 1052 -28.29 18.74 -20.20
C GLU A 1052 -29.56 18.23 -20.88
N LYS A 1053 -30.45 19.15 -21.23
CA LYS A 1053 -31.58 18.88 -22.12
C LYS A 1053 -31.17 19.18 -23.55
N LYS A 1054 -31.78 18.50 -24.53
CA LYS A 1054 -31.47 18.69 -25.97
C LYS A 1054 -31.62 20.13 -26.48
N ASP A 1055 -32.43 20.96 -25.82
CA ASP A 1055 -32.63 22.37 -26.14
C ASP A 1055 -31.81 23.34 -25.26
N GLY A 1056 -30.98 22.81 -24.35
CA GLY A 1056 -30.15 23.57 -23.42
C GLY A 1056 -30.88 24.12 -22.18
N THR A 1057 -32.20 23.91 -22.04
CA THR A 1057 -32.98 24.38 -20.87
C THR A 1057 -32.93 23.36 -19.74
N VAL A 1058 -32.18 23.65 -18.68
CA VAL A 1058 -32.07 22.81 -17.47
C VAL A 1058 -32.06 23.64 -16.20
N GLU A 1059 -32.82 23.21 -15.20
CA GLU A 1059 -32.96 23.88 -13.91
C GLU A 1059 -32.88 22.90 -12.71
N THR A 1060 -32.59 23.47 -11.55
CA THR A 1060 -32.62 22.79 -10.25
C THR A 1060 -33.74 23.38 -9.40
N TYR A 1061 -34.58 22.52 -8.81
CA TYR A 1061 -35.59 22.91 -7.83
C TYR A 1061 -35.19 22.46 -6.43
N CYS A 1062 -35.23 23.37 -5.45
CA CYS A 1062 -35.05 23.06 -4.03
C CYS A 1062 -36.22 23.62 -3.21
N ASN A 1063 -36.70 22.83 -2.24
CA ASN A 1063 -37.61 23.27 -1.17
C ASN A 1063 -37.14 22.65 0.14
N SER A 1064 -36.84 23.48 1.14
CA SER A 1064 -36.43 23.04 2.48
C SER A 1064 -35.32 21.98 2.46
N ALA A 1065 -34.31 22.19 1.62
CA ALA A 1065 -33.17 21.31 1.42
C ALA A 1065 -31.87 22.10 1.55
N GLN A 1066 -30.91 21.57 2.32
CA GLN A 1066 -29.62 22.19 2.57
C GLN A 1066 -28.47 21.29 2.09
N GLY A 1067 -27.51 21.89 1.41
CA GLY A 1067 -26.35 21.18 0.87
C GLY A 1067 -25.36 22.11 0.19
N PHE A 1068 -24.35 21.52 -0.45
CA PHE A 1068 -23.38 22.26 -1.26
C PHE A 1068 -22.93 21.43 -2.47
N GLY A 1069 -22.41 22.13 -3.47
CA GLY A 1069 -21.86 21.53 -4.67
C GLY A 1069 -20.41 21.97 -4.89
N TYR A 1070 -19.54 21.06 -5.32
CA TYR A 1070 -18.15 21.36 -5.69
C TYR A 1070 -17.78 20.72 -7.04
N GLY A 1071 -16.82 21.32 -7.75
CA GLY A 1071 -16.51 20.95 -9.13
C GLY A 1071 -17.53 21.51 -10.13
N ASN A 1072 -17.68 20.86 -11.29
CA ASN A 1072 -18.64 21.30 -12.30
C ASN A 1072 -20.07 20.86 -11.91
N ILE A 1073 -20.97 21.81 -11.63
CA ILE A 1073 -22.37 21.53 -11.28
C ILE A 1073 -23.28 22.21 -12.31
N HIS A 1074 -23.83 21.40 -13.21
CA HIS A 1074 -24.73 21.84 -14.26
C HIS A 1074 -25.96 20.91 -14.32
N PRO A 1075 -27.21 21.43 -14.19
CA PRO A 1075 -27.56 22.82 -13.90
C PRO A 1075 -27.10 23.29 -12.51
N SER A 1076 -26.99 24.61 -12.31
CA SER A 1076 -26.59 25.17 -11.01
C SER A 1076 -27.57 24.77 -9.90
N ALA A 1077 -27.06 24.51 -8.69
CA ALA A 1077 -27.82 24.11 -7.52
C ALA A 1077 -27.69 25.13 -6.36
N ASP A 1078 -27.57 26.42 -6.68
CA ASP A 1078 -27.42 27.51 -5.69
C ASP A 1078 -28.55 27.55 -4.65
N CYS A 1079 -29.73 26.99 -4.97
CA CYS A 1079 -30.84 26.88 -4.03
C CYS A 1079 -30.58 25.96 -2.83
N LEU A 1080 -29.50 25.15 -2.82
CA LEU A 1080 -29.10 24.33 -1.67
C LEU A 1080 -28.30 25.12 -0.61
N SER A 1081 -27.70 26.26 -0.98
CA SER A 1081 -26.88 27.09 -0.09
C SER A 1081 -27.64 28.30 0.49
N ALA A 1082 -28.78 28.65 -0.09
CA ALA A 1082 -29.63 29.73 0.38
C ALA A 1082 -30.37 29.33 1.66
N ASN A 1083 -30.02 29.96 2.78
CA ASN A 1083 -30.86 29.98 3.99
C ASN A 1083 -32.16 30.71 3.66
N ASP A 1084 -33.17 30.00 3.16
CA ASP A 1084 -34.51 30.55 2.96
C ASP A 1084 -35.18 30.81 4.31
N LYS A 1085 -34.80 31.92 4.94
CA LYS A 1085 -35.57 32.61 5.97
C LYS A 1085 -35.64 34.13 5.80
N ASN A 1086 -35.09 34.72 4.73
CA ASN A 1086 -35.20 36.18 4.53
C ASN A 1086 -35.24 36.59 3.05
N PHE A 1087 -36.43 36.56 2.43
CA PHE A 1087 -36.78 37.51 1.37
C PHE A 1087 -38.28 37.85 1.40
N ILE A 1088 -38.65 38.78 2.28
CA ILE A 1088 -39.85 39.62 2.12
C ILE A 1088 -39.38 41.07 2.04
N LYS A 1089 -39.82 41.74 0.96
CA LYS A 1089 -39.78 43.17 0.60
C LYS A 1089 -38.50 43.71 -0.03
N ILE A 1090 -38.55 43.87 -1.36
CA ILE A 1090 -38.55 45.22 -1.95
C ILE A 1090 -39.74 45.32 -2.92
N ARG A 1091 -40.67 46.23 -2.60
CA ARG A 1091 -41.66 46.74 -3.54
C ARG A 1091 -41.02 47.89 -4.31
N HIS A 1092 -41.14 47.88 -5.63
CA HIS A 1092 -41.54 49.08 -6.38
C HIS A 1092 -42.66 48.66 -7.34
N ALA A 1093 -43.69 49.49 -7.39
CA ALA A 1093 -44.98 49.25 -8.02
C ALA A 1093 -44.89 49.21 -9.55
N ASP A 1094 -45.67 48.32 -10.18
CA ASP A 1094 -46.81 48.69 -11.03
C ASP A 1094 -47.66 47.44 -11.36
N ASP A 1095 -48.94 47.69 -11.63
CA ASP A 1095 -50.08 46.78 -11.54
C ASP A 1095 -50.05 45.47 -12.36
N ALA A 1096 -50.30 44.35 -11.70
CA ALA A 1096 -51.22 43.27 -12.12
C ALA A 1096 -51.29 42.19 -11.02
N GLU A 1097 -52.48 41.82 -10.56
CA GLU A 1097 -52.69 40.65 -9.68
C GLU A 1097 -52.17 39.36 -10.34
N PRO A 1098 -51.45 38.48 -9.61
CA PRO A 1098 -51.37 37.08 -9.97
C PRO A 1098 -52.17 36.22 -8.99
N GLU A 1099 -53.01 35.38 -9.57
CA GLU A 1099 -53.82 34.34 -8.96
C GLU A 1099 -53.02 33.43 -8.00
N ARG A 1100 -53.70 32.93 -6.95
CA ARG A 1100 -53.22 31.77 -6.19
C ARG A 1100 -53.07 30.60 -7.15
N GLN A 1101 -51.84 30.27 -7.55
CA GLN A 1101 -51.55 28.99 -8.18
C GLN A 1101 -51.46 27.93 -7.08
N ASP A 1102 -52.48 27.08 -7.04
CA ASP A 1102 -52.46 25.79 -6.37
C ASP A 1102 -51.18 25.04 -6.78
N ILE A 1103 -50.47 24.46 -5.80
CA ILE A 1103 -49.34 23.57 -6.04
C ILE A 1103 -49.88 22.34 -6.76
N ILE A 1104 -49.75 22.31 -8.08
CA ILE A 1104 -50.22 21.20 -8.91
C ILE A 1104 -49.33 19.98 -8.65
N HIS A 1105 -49.94 18.93 -8.09
CA HIS A 1105 -49.36 17.60 -7.92
C HIS A 1105 -48.89 17.04 -9.28
N THR A 1106 -47.60 16.76 -9.41
CA THR A 1106 -46.98 16.26 -10.65
C THR A 1106 -46.84 14.74 -10.65
N GLU A 1107 -47.95 14.00 -10.59
CA GLU A 1107 -48.04 12.60 -11.10
C GLU A 1107 -49.41 12.29 -11.75
N LEU A 1108 -50.18 13.31 -12.15
CA LEU A 1108 -51.35 13.15 -13.03
C LEU A 1108 -51.17 13.98 -14.30
N ARG A 1109 -50.40 13.44 -15.24
CA ARG A 1109 -50.70 13.54 -16.68
C ARG A 1109 -50.37 12.24 -17.38
#